data_AF-B7RRK1-F1
#
_entry.id   AF-B7RRK1-F1
#
_cell.length_a   1.000
_cell.length_b   1.000
_cell.length_c   1.000
_cell.angle_alpha   90.00
_cell.angle_beta   90.00
_cell.angle_gamma   90.00
#
_symmetry.space_group_name_H-M   'P 1'
#
loop_
_entity.id
_entity.type
_entity.pdbx_description
1 polymer ?
#
loop_
_entity_poly.entity_id
_entity_poly.type
_entity_poly.pdbx_seq_one_letter_code
_entity_poly.pdbx_strand_id
1 'polypeptide(L)'
;MADRYSVFYLGNVDSIDPTEGNSVTENAASLQSQSFGSSGDPLYDNVQTLSPGSTGYGNSSADAYNSNNSANGGPDTFRINDGADQTFDAIATYNATITYANGMPPQTVVAIVFQDTNGNLYLAPASSSNPSTSYQAALEAGPIQSITFGAPVSTNSNMSGSRVAAEYVQPDGWFDGSAGADALNSGDFDSEADQIDASANAIDGGAGNDTINAGGGADTVFGGAGDDVLNGGAGADLLRGDSSIGAETSFSWASQGIGDGSSVTGGLTGTTASGDIRVAMTVAQEANFQSATMETTDQLYDYNGLNDRSSISVFGGAPGADPNTATISINFTALNANVSNEVSKVTFGIFDIDQANGFNDEIFVRAYDANNNRVAVNLTAGNSTTLSVDDATGRAYSTGAGVGNTDSMTGFVKVEIAGPVARIEIDYNNPNPGDTTHAMRIGDLALSPITTTGAGNDTISGGAGNDTIFGEAGNDSLSGGADNDSISGGAGNDTILGGTGNDTMSGGDGADLFVAQDGFGTDIVIGGEGGTDNDTLDFSALTGAVSVNYTGAEAGTVTSGANSVSFSQVENLFLSNFNDIVDATRYAVSLDTGGGADTISVGSGTYDINAGDGDDRIIRTEVTNSTEAASVIDGGAGTDTYVAGGALGINTINLAANQLEFQGASRGSLLNFENVELDNIDATVVGNDGANVITATGDFANLLSGGGGDDLISAGGGDDTVDGGTGNDTLDGGLGNDRLTGGAGDDVFIYSGGNDVITDFNTGNTGTLDDGDATNNDFIDLSDYYGNIFDLKADLSDNGILDQSNFATVDYTGKTLFSGGSLEFLGAGPSSFTAENTGVVCFGKGTAIRTPSGDVLVEDLKVGDLVTTLDNGPQRIRWINSRSYGPSQMAAATHIHPVLIKRGLFGAGRDLWVSQQHGILLGRAGDQFARAKHLAESTEGVRIARGKKSVTYIHLMFDAHQVIFAENVPSESFYPGPMALKAMTAQDRFNFSYVMPAFGLGAVEPGTVVKAYGTTARPFITRKNLLKIAGPNADARAKLDWSKMKTPSPATLLESAKLAQTQAGQKNTCRRRFGQQAIAC
;
A
#
# COMPACT_ATOMS: atom_id res chain seq x y z
N MET A 1 -32.14 41.35 -40.53
CA MET A 1 -31.33 41.33 -41.76
C MET A 1 -29.95 41.78 -41.33
N ALA A 2 -28.93 40.98 -41.59
CA ALA A 2 -27.57 41.35 -41.20
C ALA A 2 -26.97 42.18 -42.33
N ASP A 3 -26.66 43.45 -42.05
CA ASP A 3 -25.94 44.33 -42.97
C ASP A 3 -24.43 44.13 -42.88
N ARG A 4 -23.99 43.30 -41.92
CA ARG A 4 -22.62 42.89 -41.60
C ARG A 4 -22.62 41.37 -41.40
N TYR A 5 -21.73 40.64 -42.05
CA TYR A 5 -21.70 39.18 -41.99
C TYR A 5 -20.30 38.61 -42.24
N SER A 6 -20.05 37.41 -41.72
CA SER A 6 -18.79 36.69 -41.89
C SER A 6 -18.61 36.14 -43.31
N VAL A 7 -17.39 36.19 -43.82
CA VAL A 7 -16.95 35.65 -45.11
C VAL A 7 -15.58 34.98 -44.93
N PHE A 8 -15.25 33.98 -45.75
CA PHE A 8 -13.89 33.44 -45.77
C PHE A 8 -13.05 34.18 -46.81
N TYR A 9 -11.85 34.61 -46.43
CA TYR A 9 -10.87 35.10 -47.38
C TYR A 9 -10.15 33.93 -48.04
N LEU A 10 -10.15 33.90 -49.37
CA LEU A 10 -9.54 32.83 -50.15
C LEU A 10 -8.18 33.24 -50.75
N GLY A 11 -7.71 34.46 -50.48
CA GLY A 11 -6.45 34.97 -51.01
C GLY A 11 -6.60 35.94 -52.18
N ASN A 12 -5.47 36.37 -52.72
CA ASN A 12 -5.38 37.26 -53.88
C ASN A 12 -5.13 36.44 -55.15
N VAL A 13 -6.03 36.55 -56.12
CA VAL A 13 -6.00 35.80 -57.38
C VAL A 13 -6.16 36.74 -58.58
N ASP A 14 -5.81 36.27 -59.78
CA ASP A 14 -6.05 37.01 -61.02
C ASP A 14 -7.54 37.37 -61.17
N SER A 15 -7.82 38.52 -61.80
CA SER A 15 -9.19 38.98 -61.99
C SER A 15 -10.04 37.94 -62.72
N ILE A 16 -11.21 37.64 -62.15
CA ILE A 16 -12.20 36.74 -62.76
C ILE A 16 -13.15 37.48 -63.70
N ASP A 17 -13.18 38.82 -63.67
CA ASP A 17 -13.92 39.69 -64.59
C ASP A 17 -12.98 40.73 -65.25
N PRO A 18 -12.18 40.31 -66.25
CA PRO A 18 -11.25 41.22 -66.91
C PRO A 18 -11.93 42.20 -67.89
N THR A 19 -13.23 42.06 -68.19
CA THR A 19 -13.92 42.85 -69.23
C THR A 19 -15.01 43.75 -68.65
N GLU A 20 -14.61 44.96 -68.29
CA GLU A 20 -15.51 45.96 -67.74
C GLU A 20 -16.63 46.39 -68.69
N GLY A 21 -17.77 46.82 -68.12
CA GLY A 21 -18.92 47.32 -68.89
C GLY A 21 -20.11 46.39 -68.94
N ASN A 22 -20.02 45.21 -68.34
CA ASN A 22 -21.09 44.22 -68.33
C ASN A 22 -21.20 43.56 -66.92
N SER A 23 -22.05 42.54 -66.77
CA SER A 23 -22.27 41.84 -65.48
C SER A 23 -21.83 40.37 -65.54
N VAL A 24 -20.92 40.04 -66.45
CA VAL A 24 -20.50 38.69 -66.81
C VAL A 24 -19.04 38.49 -66.40
N THR A 25 -18.83 37.61 -65.44
CA THR A 25 -17.49 37.21 -64.99
C THR A 25 -16.84 36.26 -66.01
N GLU A 26 -16.19 36.78 -67.05
CA GLU A 26 -15.76 35.97 -68.21
C GLU A 26 -14.64 34.97 -67.92
N ASN A 27 -13.84 35.23 -66.88
CA ASN A 27 -12.71 34.39 -66.50
C ASN A 27 -13.01 33.52 -65.26
N ALA A 28 -14.28 33.30 -64.92
CA ALA A 28 -14.68 32.40 -63.83
C ALA A 28 -14.09 30.98 -63.96
N ALA A 29 -13.92 30.47 -65.18
CA ALA A 29 -13.31 29.15 -65.39
C ALA A 29 -11.85 29.03 -64.93
N SER A 30 -11.15 30.14 -64.67
CA SER A 30 -9.77 30.12 -64.15
C SER A 30 -9.64 29.53 -62.74
N LEU A 31 -10.72 29.60 -61.95
CA LEU A 31 -10.78 29.04 -60.60
C LEU A 31 -11.19 27.56 -60.59
N GLN A 32 -11.58 26.99 -61.73
CA GLN A 32 -11.96 25.58 -61.81
C GLN A 32 -10.77 24.68 -61.43
N SER A 33 -11.03 23.72 -60.55
CA SER A 33 -10.06 22.79 -59.97
C SER A 33 -9.02 23.42 -59.05
N GLN A 34 -9.16 24.70 -58.70
CA GLN A 34 -8.34 25.31 -57.64
C GLN A 34 -8.91 24.98 -56.26
N SER A 35 -8.01 24.91 -55.28
CA SER A 35 -8.32 24.64 -53.88
C SER A 35 -7.78 25.77 -53.02
N PHE A 36 -8.57 26.20 -52.03
CA PHE A 36 -8.24 27.28 -51.12
C PHE A 36 -8.34 26.78 -49.69
N GLY A 37 -7.35 27.13 -48.87
CA GLY A 37 -7.09 26.52 -47.57
C GLY A 37 -6.29 25.22 -47.65
N SER A 38 -5.70 24.82 -46.53
CA SER A 38 -4.94 23.57 -46.39
C SER A 38 -4.87 23.14 -44.92
N SER A 39 -4.27 21.98 -44.64
CA SER A 39 -4.04 21.57 -43.26
C SER A 39 -3.05 22.46 -42.49
N GLY A 40 -2.21 23.25 -43.17
CA GLY A 40 -1.25 24.16 -42.54
C GLY A 40 -1.64 25.63 -42.60
N ASP A 41 -2.77 25.94 -43.24
CA ASP A 41 -3.37 27.28 -43.37
C ASP A 41 -4.87 27.06 -43.67
N PRO A 42 -5.65 26.63 -42.67
CA PRO A 42 -7.04 26.24 -42.88
C PRO A 42 -7.93 27.47 -43.05
N LEU A 43 -9.10 27.27 -43.68
CA LEU A 43 -10.02 28.39 -43.90
C LEU A 43 -10.70 28.87 -42.61
N TYR A 44 -10.87 28.02 -41.59
CA TYR A 44 -11.49 28.44 -40.32
C TYR A 44 -10.70 29.55 -39.58
N ASP A 45 -9.40 29.69 -39.85
CA ASP A 45 -8.55 30.80 -39.36
C ASP A 45 -8.68 32.08 -40.20
N ASN A 46 -9.27 31.99 -41.39
CA ASN A 46 -9.35 33.05 -42.40
C ASN A 46 -10.76 33.66 -42.50
N VAL A 47 -11.48 33.70 -41.38
CA VAL A 47 -12.81 34.33 -41.27
C VAL A 47 -12.65 35.84 -41.12
N GLN A 48 -13.35 36.58 -41.97
CA GLN A 48 -13.34 38.03 -41.98
C GLN A 48 -14.78 38.56 -41.97
N THR A 49 -14.96 39.79 -41.53
CA THR A 49 -16.28 40.42 -41.53
C THR A 49 -16.42 41.33 -42.75
N LEU A 50 -17.48 41.15 -43.54
CA LEU A 50 -17.87 42.09 -44.58
C LEU A 50 -18.89 43.09 -44.04
N SER A 51 -18.68 44.37 -44.32
CA SER A 51 -19.64 45.45 -44.05
C SER A 51 -19.82 46.38 -45.27
N PRO A 52 -20.87 47.22 -45.33
CA PRO A 52 -21.13 48.08 -46.47
C PRO A 52 -20.11 49.23 -46.54
N GLY A 53 -19.54 49.49 -47.73
CA GLY A 53 -18.62 50.60 -47.99
C GLY A 53 -19.32 51.95 -48.11
N SER A 54 -18.59 53.02 -48.43
CA SER A 54 -19.16 54.38 -48.46
C SER A 54 -20.21 54.58 -49.55
N THR A 55 -20.14 53.80 -50.63
CA THR A 55 -21.14 53.79 -51.71
C THR A 55 -22.18 52.67 -51.56
N GLY A 56 -21.97 51.72 -50.64
CA GLY A 56 -22.93 50.71 -50.18
C GLY A 56 -23.54 49.83 -51.28
N TYR A 57 -24.71 49.24 -51.00
CA TYR A 57 -25.50 48.46 -51.96
C TYR A 57 -26.23 49.37 -52.96
N GLY A 58 -25.59 49.70 -54.09
CA GLY A 58 -26.27 49.98 -55.35
C GLY A 58 -26.99 51.32 -55.47
N ASN A 59 -26.28 52.29 -56.04
CA ASN A 59 -26.84 53.47 -56.74
C ASN A 59 -27.81 53.14 -57.91
N SER A 60 -28.00 51.86 -58.26
CA SER A 60 -28.74 51.37 -59.44
C SER A 60 -29.64 50.15 -59.20
N SER A 61 -29.46 49.39 -58.11
CA SER A 61 -30.37 48.33 -57.64
C SER A 61 -30.44 48.38 -56.12
N ALA A 62 -31.62 48.67 -55.56
CA ALA A 62 -31.81 48.64 -54.12
C ALA A 62 -31.52 47.21 -53.61
N ASP A 63 -30.61 47.10 -52.64
CA ASP A 63 -30.30 45.88 -51.89
C ASP A 63 -29.38 44.84 -52.57
N ALA A 64 -28.53 45.23 -53.53
CA ALA A 64 -27.52 44.33 -54.13
C ALA A 64 -26.21 45.04 -54.50
N TYR A 65 -25.09 44.31 -54.46
CA TYR A 65 -23.83 44.71 -55.09
C TYR A 65 -23.83 44.32 -56.57
N ASN A 66 -23.60 45.32 -57.41
CA ASN A 66 -23.54 45.20 -58.86
C ASN A 66 -22.13 44.79 -59.31
N SER A 67 -22.06 43.74 -60.11
CA SER A 67 -20.82 43.30 -60.76
C SER A 67 -20.35 44.22 -61.89
N ASN A 68 -21.21 45.11 -62.41
CA ASN A 68 -20.77 46.10 -63.40
C ASN A 68 -20.21 47.35 -62.72
N ASN A 69 -18.90 47.34 -62.43
CA ASN A 69 -18.20 48.42 -61.74
C ASN A 69 -18.10 49.73 -62.58
N SER A 70 -18.54 49.72 -63.84
CA SER A 70 -18.42 50.83 -64.80
C SER A 70 -19.75 51.48 -65.20
N ALA A 71 -20.88 51.05 -64.60
CA ALA A 71 -22.21 51.59 -64.88
C ALA A 71 -22.39 53.06 -64.43
N ASN A 72 -23.35 53.78 -65.03
CA ASN A 72 -23.70 55.16 -64.65
C ASN A 72 -24.19 55.20 -63.18
N GLY A 73 -23.32 55.63 -62.27
CA GLY A 73 -23.59 55.66 -60.83
C GLY A 73 -22.33 55.55 -59.96
N GLY A 74 -21.24 54.98 -60.50
CA GLY A 74 -20.04 54.61 -59.75
C GLY A 74 -20.08 53.16 -59.27
N PRO A 75 -18.95 52.56 -58.85
CA PRO A 75 -18.94 51.17 -58.39
C PRO A 75 -19.49 51.06 -56.97
N ASP A 76 -20.04 49.88 -56.65
CA ASP A 76 -20.44 49.55 -55.29
C ASP A 76 -19.20 49.21 -54.46
N THR A 77 -19.23 49.55 -53.17
CA THR A 77 -18.08 49.35 -52.28
C THR A 77 -18.48 48.59 -51.03
N PHE A 78 -17.56 47.78 -50.53
CA PHE A 78 -17.67 47.05 -49.27
C PHE A 78 -16.41 47.25 -48.43
N ARG A 79 -16.44 46.89 -47.17
CA ARG A 79 -15.26 46.84 -46.29
C ARG A 79 -15.08 45.44 -45.77
N ILE A 80 -13.83 45.11 -45.50
CA ILE A 80 -13.42 43.87 -44.86
C ILE A 80 -12.78 44.23 -43.54
N ASN A 81 -13.23 43.59 -42.47
CA ASN A 81 -12.84 43.88 -41.08
C ASN A 81 -12.94 45.39 -40.76
N ASP A 82 -13.97 46.06 -41.31
CA ASP A 82 -14.19 47.52 -41.29
C ASP A 82 -12.98 48.38 -41.73
N GLY A 83 -12.08 47.81 -42.52
CA GLY A 83 -10.94 48.52 -43.07
C GLY A 83 -11.31 49.52 -44.16
N ALA A 84 -10.37 49.80 -45.06
CA ALA A 84 -10.61 50.69 -46.19
C ALA A 84 -11.71 50.17 -47.12
N ASP A 85 -12.43 51.09 -47.78
CA ASP A 85 -13.39 50.75 -48.82
C ASP A 85 -12.70 49.99 -49.96
N GLN A 86 -13.22 48.80 -50.26
CA GLN A 86 -12.90 47.97 -51.40
C GLN A 86 -13.98 48.11 -52.47
N THR A 87 -13.57 48.04 -53.74
CA THR A 87 -14.49 48.16 -54.87
C THR A 87 -14.95 46.77 -55.28
N PHE A 88 -16.27 46.54 -55.29
CA PHE A 88 -16.86 45.28 -55.73
C PHE A 88 -16.65 45.10 -57.23
N ASP A 89 -16.13 43.94 -57.63
CA ASP A 89 -15.77 43.66 -59.01
C ASP A 89 -16.65 42.55 -59.61
N ALA A 90 -16.57 41.35 -59.07
CA ALA A 90 -17.18 40.18 -59.70
C ALA A 90 -17.90 39.26 -58.71
N ILE A 91 -18.84 38.47 -59.21
CA ILE A 91 -19.47 37.35 -58.48
C ILE A 91 -19.67 36.15 -59.40
N ALA A 92 -19.30 34.98 -58.91
CA ALA A 92 -19.56 33.72 -59.59
C ALA A 92 -20.00 32.64 -58.59
N THR A 93 -20.75 31.65 -59.08
CA THR A 93 -21.10 30.46 -58.30
C THR A 93 -20.48 29.22 -58.92
N TYR A 94 -20.01 28.31 -58.08
CA TYR A 94 -19.32 27.09 -58.48
C TYR A 94 -19.95 25.88 -57.82
N ASN A 95 -20.01 24.75 -58.53
CA ASN A 95 -20.07 23.48 -57.82
C ASN A 95 -18.76 23.36 -57.06
N ALA A 96 -18.78 23.20 -55.74
CA ALA A 96 -17.60 23.18 -54.91
C ALA A 96 -17.65 22.00 -53.94
N THR A 97 -16.49 21.54 -53.50
CA THR A 97 -16.35 20.52 -52.46
C THR A 97 -15.66 21.14 -51.26
N ILE A 98 -16.37 21.15 -50.12
CA ILE A 98 -15.85 21.57 -48.81
C ILE A 98 -15.21 20.35 -48.15
N THR A 99 -14.01 20.53 -47.61
CA THR A 99 -13.31 19.55 -46.77
C THR A 99 -13.19 20.14 -45.37
N TYR A 100 -13.61 19.38 -44.37
CA TYR A 100 -13.58 19.78 -42.95
C TYR A 100 -12.30 19.30 -42.28
N ALA A 101 -11.87 20.01 -41.25
CA ALA A 101 -10.67 19.68 -40.49
C ALA A 101 -10.85 18.43 -39.60
N ASN A 102 -12.04 18.26 -39.02
CA ASN A 102 -12.44 17.10 -38.20
C ASN A 102 -12.64 15.78 -38.97
N GLY A 103 -12.27 15.72 -40.27
CA GLY A 103 -12.37 14.50 -41.05
C GLY A 103 -13.79 14.11 -41.49
N MET A 104 -14.81 14.95 -41.27
CA MET A 104 -16.14 14.73 -41.81
C MET A 104 -16.14 14.52 -43.34
N PRO A 105 -17.05 13.69 -43.89
CA PRO A 105 -17.12 13.46 -45.32
C PRO A 105 -17.24 14.78 -46.11
N PRO A 106 -16.44 14.98 -47.17
CA PRO A 106 -16.49 16.22 -47.94
C PRO A 106 -17.89 16.49 -48.51
N GLN A 107 -18.40 17.71 -48.33
CA GLN A 107 -19.72 18.11 -48.79
C GLN A 107 -19.63 18.82 -50.15
N THR A 108 -20.51 18.45 -51.08
CA THR A 108 -20.60 19.14 -52.38
C THR A 108 -21.73 20.18 -52.33
N VAL A 109 -21.38 21.43 -52.59
CA VAL A 109 -22.27 22.58 -52.50
C VAL A 109 -22.23 23.43 -53.77
N VAL A 110 -23.14 24.39 -53.87
CA VAL A 110 -23.05 25.47 -54.86
C VAL A 110 -22.51 26.71 -54.14
N ALA A 111 -21.19 26.85 -54.11
CA ALA A 111 -20.49 27.92 -53.42
C ALA A 111 -20.65 29.26 -54.15
N ILE A 112 -20.73 30.35 -53.39
CA ILE A 112 -20.87 31.70 -53.91
C ILE A 112 -19.61 32.48 -53.56
N VAL A 113 -18.88 32.95 -54.57
CA VAL A 113 -17.66 33.76 -54.36
C VAL A 113 -17.78 35.11 -55.02
N PHE A 114 -17.14 36.10 -54.44
CA PHE A 114 -17.02 37.45 -55.01
C PHE A 114 -15.59 37.95 -54.92
N GLN A 115 -15.24 38.90 -55.78
CA GLN A 115 -13.90 39.47 -55.88
C GLN A 115 -13.94 41.01 -55.83
N ASP A 116 -12.89 41.61 -55.28
CA ASP A 116 -12.63 43.06 -55.42
C ASP A 116 -11.75 43.37 -56.65
N THR A 117 -11.66 44.65 -57.01
CA THR A 117 -10.84 45.11 -58.16
C THR A 117 -9.32 44.90 -57.98
N ASN A 118 -8.87 44.57 -56.77
CA ASN A 118 -7.46 44.29 -56.46
C ASN A 118 -7.14 42.79 -56.55
N GLY A 119 -8.13 41.94 -56.85
CA GLY A 119 -7.98 40.49 -56.98
C GLY A 119 -8.28 39.69 -55.71
N ASN A 120 -8.70 40.33 -54.62
CA ASN A 120 -9.03 39.64 -53.36
C ASN A 120 -10.33 38.85 -53.52
N LEU A 121 -10.26 37.54 -53.27
CA LEU A 121 -11.36 36.60 -53.45
C LEU A 121 -11.94 36.19 -52.10
N TYR A 122 -13.27 36.11 -52.04
CA TYR A 122 -14.01 35.81 -50.82
C TYR A 122 -15.12 34.78 -51.05
N LEU A 123 -15.37 33.92 -50.07
CA LEU A 123 -16.52 33.01 -50.02
C LEU A 123 -17.65 33.64 -49.19
N ALA A 124 -18.81 33.82 -49.81
CA ALA A 124 -19.97 34.43 -49.16
C ALA A 124 -20.96 33.39 -48.62
N PRO A 125 -21.64 33.66 -47.49
CA PRO A 125 -22.74 32.83 -46.99
C PRO A 125 -23.98 32.90 -47.90
N ALA A 126 -25.00 32.11 -47.61
CA ALA A 126 -26.23 32.11 -48.40
C ALA A 126 -26.98 33.45 -48.32
N SER A 127 -27.82 33.73 -49.33
CA SER A 127 -28.70 34.91 -49.30
C SER A 127 -29.80 34.74 -48.25
N SER A 128 -30.09 35.79 -47.47
CA SER A 128 -31.16 35.74 -46.45
C SER A 128 -32.57 35.59 -47.05
N SER A 129 -32.75 36.01 -48.29
CA SER A 129 -34.02 35.91 -49.03
C SER A 129 -34.27 34.54 -49.65
N ASN A 130 -33.22 33.71 -49.75
CA ASN A 130 -33.30 32.34 -50.23
C ASN A 130 -32.13 31.54 -49.63
N PRO A 131 -32.17 31.23 -48.32
CA PRO A 131 -31.12 30.47 -47.68
C PRO A 131 -31.18 29.07 -48.27
N SER A 132 -30.21 28.73 -49.12
CA SER A 132 -30.01 27.34 -49.49
C SER A 132 -29.66 26.60 -48.21
N THR A 133 -30.62 25.85 -47.67
CA THR A 133 -30.45 25.18 -46.38
C THR A 133 -29.28 24.20 -46.43
N SER A 134 -28.99 23.60 -47.59
CA SER A 134 -27.85 22.70 -47.76
C SER A 134 -26.50 23.41 -47.87
N TYR A 135 -26.41 24.57 -48.53
CA TYR A 135 -25.13 25.31 -48.62
C TYR A 135 -24.79 25.96 -47.29
N GLN A 136 -25.75 26.64 -46.66
CA GLN A 136 -25.53 27.29 -45.38
C GLN A 136 -25.21 26.26 -44.30
N ALA A 137 -25.98 25.17 -44.20
CA ALA A 137 -25.69 24.12 -43.23
C ALA A 137 -24.32 23.48 -43.46
N ALA A 138 -23.83 23.39 -44.70
CA ALA A 138 -22.48 22.88 -44.96
C ALA A 138 -21.38 23.86 -44.53
N LEU A 139 -21.61 25.17 -44.54
CA LEU A 139 -20.64 26.13 -44.01
C LEU A 139 -20.58 26.13 -42.48
N GLU A 140 -21.66 25.71 -41.82
CA GLU A 140 -21.82 25.66 -40.37
C GLU A 140 -21.68 24.23 -39.82
N ALA A 141 -21.40 23.24 -40.68
CA ALA A 141 -21.36 21.83 -40.30
C ALA A 141 -20.09 21.44 -39.53
N GLY A 142 -19.07 22.27 -39.55
CA GLY A 142 -17.78 22.02 -38.92
C GLY A 142 -16.70 22.98 -39.44
N PRO A 143 -15.51 22.95 -38.84
CA PRO A 143 -14.40 23.83 -39.17
C PRO A 143 -13.88 23.52 -40.57
N ILE A 144 -13.94 24.53 -41.44
CA ILE A 144 -13.60 24.36 -42.85
C ILE A 144 -12.08 24.40 -43.01
N GLN A 145 -11.48 23.27 -43.40
CA GLN A 145 -10.07 23.21 -43.74
C GLN A 145 -9.80 23.81 -45.13
N SER A 146 -10.57 23.37 -46.14
CA SER A 146 -10.38 23.82 -47.52
C SER A 146 -11.66 23.73 -48.36
N ILE A 147 -11.69 24.49 -49.46
CA ILE A 147 -12.73 24.42 -50.48
C ILE A 147 -12.10 24.26 -51.87
N THR A 148 -12.60 23.30 -52.65
CA THR A 148 -12.14 23.06 -54.03
C THR A 148 -13.25 23.37 -55.02
N PHE A 149 -12.98 24.22 -56.00
CA PHE A 149 -13.97 24.61 -57.00
C PHE A 149 -14.01 23.64 -58.19
N GLY A 150 -15.21 23.30 -58.62
CA GLY A 150 -15.53 22.56 -59.83
C GLY A 150 -15.95 23.49 -60.97
N ALA A 151 -16.87 23.03 -61.81
CA ALA A 151 -17.36 23.84 -62.93
C ALA A 151 -18.22 25.03 -62.43
N PRO A 152 -18.07 26.23 -63.02
CA PRO A 152 -18.92 27.37 -62.73
C PRO A 152 -20.39 27.07 -63.10
N VAL A 153 -21.31 27.50 -62.24
CA VAL A 153 -22.77 27.29 -62.33
C VAL A 153 -23.46 28.56 -62.82
N SER A 154 -23.08 29.72 -62.28
CA SER A 154 -23.53 31.05 -62.73
C SER A 154 -22.35 32.02 -62.74
N THR A 155 -22.28 32.83 -63.79
CA THR A 155 -21.26 33.87 -63.98
C THR A 155 -21.86 35.21 -64.37
N ASN A 156 -23.19 35.34 -64.29
CA ASN A 156 -23.90 36.58 -64.64
C ASN A 156 -24.98 36.84 -63.60
N SER A 157 -24.62 37.53 -62.53
CA SER A 157 -25.48 37.81 -61.38
C SER A 157 -24.99 39.04 -60.61
N ASN A 158 -25.86 39.62 -59.80
CA ASN A 158 -25.50 40.57 -58.75
C ASN A 158 -25.49 39.84 -57.40
N MET A 159 -24.70 40.32 -56.45
CA MET A 159 -24.70 39.78 -55.09
C MET A 159 -25.82 40.43 -54.27
N SER A 160 -26.71 39.62 -53.67
CA SER A 160 -27.67 40.11 -52.66
C SER A 160 -26.92 40.82 -51.53
N GLY A 161 -27.38 42.01 -51.17
CA GLY A 161 -26.77 42.80 -50.11
C GLY A 161 -27.01 42.19 -48.73
N SER A 162 -28.20 41.64 -48.49
CA SER A 162 -28.49 40.91 -47.27
C SER A 162 -28.16 39.42 -47.39
N ARG A 163 -27.41 38.90 -46.41
CA ARG A 163 -26.97 37.51 -46.31
C ARG A 163 -27.27 36.91 -44.93
N VAL A 164 -27.11 35.60 -44.80
CA VAL A 164 -27.18 34.91 -43.51
C VAL A 164 -25.95 35.29 -42.68
N ALA A 165 -26.15 35.66 -41.41
CA ALA A 165 -25.07 35.76 -40.44
C ALA A 165 -24.67 34.33 -40.08
N ALA A 166 -23.52 33.90 -40.57
CA ALA A 166 -23.05 32.53 -40.40
C ALA A 166 -22.25 32.40 -39.11
N GLU A 167 -22.53 31.36 -38.34
CA GLU A 167 -21.77 30.95 -37.15
C GLU A 167 -20.84 29.82 -37.58
N TYR A 168 -19.67 30.19 -38.10
CA TYR A 168 -18.67 29.20 -38.52
C TYR A 168 -18.06 28.55 -37.28
N VAL A 169 -18.03 27.23 -37.28
CA VAL A 169 -17.39 26.45 -36.23
C VAL A 169 -15.88 26.68 -36.29
N GLN A 170 -15.29 26.99 -35.13
CA GLN A 170 -13.86 27.17 -34.94
C GLN A 170 -13.41 26.29 -33.77
N PRO A 171 -12.19 25.73 -33.81
CA PRO A 171 -11.60 25.06 -32.66
C PRO A 171 -11.57 26.02 -31.47
N ASP A 172 -11.91 25.52 -30.30
CA ASP A 172 -11.87 26.32 -29.08
C ASP A 172 -10.90 25.80 -28.02
N GLY A 173 -10.27 24.65 -28.31
CA GLY A 173 -9.26 24.01 -27.49
C GLY A 173 -9.82 22.99 -26.50
N TRP A 174 -11.14 22.87 -26.34
CA TRP A 174 -11.77 21.78 -25.62
C TRP A 174 -12.26 20.72 -26.60
N PHE A 175 -12.03 19.46 -26.25
CA PHE A 175 -12.69 18.35 -26.90
C PHE A 175 -14.04 18.13 -26.22
N ASP A 176 -15.12 18.37 -26.95
CA ASP A 176 -16.48 18.25 -26.42
C ASP A 176 -17.11 16.88 -26.72
N GLY A 177 -17.46 16.17 -25.65
CA GLY A 177 -18.27 14.96 -25.66
C GLY A 177 -19.75 15.25 -25.93
N SER A 178 -20.52 14.18 -26.10
CA SER A 178 -21.95 14.25 -26.36
C SER A 178 -22.76 14.18 -25.06
N ALA A 179 -24.09 14.15 -25.19
CA ALA A 179 -25.00 13.98 -24.05
C ALA A 179 -25.36 12.51 -23.78
N GLY A 180 -24.64 11.54 -24.37
CA GLY A 180 -24.75 10.13 -23.99
C GLY A 180 -23.39 9.44 -24.03
N ALA A 181 -23.32 8.20 -23.54
CA ALA A 181 -22.08 7.45 -23.37
C ALA A 181 -21.13 7.48 -24.59
N ASP A 182 -19.97 8.09 -24.38
CA ASP A 182 -18.91 8.31 -25.34
C ASP A 182 -17.67 7.46 -25.05
N ALA A 183 -16.89 7.20 -26.10
CA ALA A 183 -15.63 6.49 -26.01
C ALA A 183 -14.54 7.35 -26.68
N LEU A 184 -13.95 8.23 -25.91
CA LEU A 184 -13.02 9.27 -26.34
C LEU A 184 -11.58 8.77 -26.21
N ASN A 185 -10.84 8.73 -27.31
CA ASN A 185 -9.48 8.20 -27.37
C ASN A 185 -8.53 9.11 -28.14
N SER A 186 -7.23 9.04 -27.80
CA SER A 186 -6.18 9.66 -28.60
C SER A 186 -6.30 9.30 -30.10
N GLY A 187 -6.39 10.33 -30.94
CA GLY A 187 -6.64 10.28 -32.37
C GLY A 187 -8.05 10.74 -32.79
N ASP A 188 -8.99 10.86 -31.85
CA ASP A 188 -10.36 11.30 -32.12
C ASP A 188 -10.44 12.82 -32.31
N PHE A 189 -11.47 13.27 -33.03
CA PHE A 189 -11.82 14.67 -33.27
C PHE A 189 -13.29 14.90 -32.93
N ASP A 190 -13.60 16.06 -32.37
CA ASP A 190 -14.97 16.49 -32.12
C ASP A 190 -15.57 17.32 -33.29
N SER A 191 -16.71 17.97 -33.07
CA SER A 191 -17.36 18.82 -34.09
C SER A 191 -16.54 20.06 -34.43
N GLU A 192 -15.73 20.54 -33.49
CA GLU A 192 -14.92 21.76 -33.52
C GLU A 192 -13.51 21.50 -34.09
N ALA A 193 -13.19 20.23 -34.38
CA ALA A 193 -11.90 19.70 -34.81
C ALA A 193 -10.77 19.83 -33.79
N ASP A 194 -11.15 19.96 -32.52
CA ASP A 194 -10.23 19.74 -31.42
C ASP A 194 -9.93 18.24 -31.37
N GLN A 195 -8.65 17.92 -31.15
CA GLN A 195 -8.13 16.56 -31.28
C GLN A 195 -7.57 16.11 -29.94
N ILE A 196 -7.91 14.90 -29.50
CA ILE A 196 -7.17 14.24 -28.42
C ILE A 196 -5.87 13.69 -29.02
N ASP A 197 -4.71 14.20 -28.62
CA ASP A 197 -3.42 13.78 -29.17
C ASP A 197 -2.39 13.33 -28.11
N ALA A 198 -1.14 13.78 -28.20
CA ALA A 198 -0.07 13.48 -27.24
C ALA A 198 0.54 14.76 -26.64
N SER A 199 -0.09 15.90 -26.89
CA SER A 199 0.16 17.18 -26.25
C SER A 199 -0.82 17.39 -25.10
N ALA A 200 -0.86 18.57 -24.47
CA ALA A 200 -1.83 18.84 -23.41
C ALA A 200 -3.23 19.07 -24.03
N ASN A 201 -4.21 18.29 -23.62
CA ASN A 201 -5.59 18.32 -24.09
C ASN A 201 -6.51 18.85 -22.98
N ALA A 202 -7.60 19.49 -23.37
CA ALA A 202 -8.72 19.78 -22.48
C ALA A 202 -9.92 19.00 -23.00
N ILE A 203 -10.55 18.16 -22.17
CA ILE A 203 -11.60 17.22 -22.59
C ILE A 203 -12.78 17.32 -21.64
N ASP A 204 -13.98 17.54 -22.17
CA ASP A 204 -15.25 17.44 -21.44
C ASP A 204 -16.04 16.24 -21.97
N GLY A 205 -16.28 15.23 -21.14
CA GLY A 205 -17.07 14.05 -21.49
C GLY A 205 -18.55 14.37 -21.70
N GLY A 206 -19.05 15.43 -21.07
CA GLY A 206 -20.42 15.89 -21.21
C GLY A 206 -21.38 15.15 -20.27
N ALA A 207 -22.34 14.41 -20.80
CA ALA A 207 -23.25 13.63 -19.96
C ALA A 207 -23.36 12.23 -20.52
N GLY A 208 -23.43 11.22 -19.68
CA GLY A 208 -23.30 9.86 -20.14
C GLY A 208 -22.43 9.06 -19.18
N ASN A 209 -22.21 7.80 -19.54
CA ASN A 209 -21.19 7.01 -18.86
C ASN A 209 -20.05 6.91 -19.86
N ASP A 210 -19.08 7.78 -19.70
CA ASP A 210 -18.08 8.09 -20.70
C ASP A 210 -16.77 7.33 -20.41
N THR A 211 -16.05 6.97 -21.45
CA THR A 211 -14.72 6.36 -21.33
C THR A 211 -13.72 7.23 -22.04
N ILE A 212 -12.84 7.88 -21.29
CA ILE A 212 -11.92 8.90 -21.78
C ILE A 212 -10.47 8.44 -21.57
N ASN A 213 -9.69 8.49 -22.63
CA ASN A 213 -8.26 8.22 -22.61
C ASN A 213 -7.51 9.39 -23.23
N ALA A 214 -6.99 10.28 -22.38
CA ALA A 214 -6.34 11.53 -22.78
C ALA A 214 -4.97 11.30 -23.41
N GLY A 215 -4.27 10.24 -22.99
CA GLY A 215 -3.10 9.71 -23.70
C GLY A 215 -1.80 10.18 -23.07
N GLY A 216 -1.26 11.29 -23.52
CA GLY A 216 -0.11 11.88 -22.85
C GLY A 216 -0.02 13.35 -23.14
N GLY A 217 0.70 14.09 -22.32
CA GLY A 217 0.48 15.53 -22.19
C GLY A 217 0.08 15.84 -20.75
N ALA A 218 0.00 17.12 -20.39
CA ALA A 218 -0.58 17.53 -19.11
C ALA A 218 -2.05 17.84 -19.38
N ASP A 219 -2.90 16.83 -19.25
CA ASP A 219 -4.26 16.85 -19.73
C ASP A 219 -5.23 17.36 -18.65
N THR A 220 -6.30 18.02 -19.07
CA THR A 220 -7.43 18.37 -18.21
C THR A 220 -8.65 17.60 -18.70
N VAL A 221 -9.24 16.78 -17.83
CA VAL A 221 -10.37 15.92 -18.18
C VAL A 221 -11.49 16.12 -17.17
N PHE A 222 -12.68 16.38 -17.69
CA PHE A 222 -13.94 16.42 -16.97
C PHE A 222 -14.80 15.25 -17.48
N GLY A 223 -15.18 14.33 -16.60
CA GLY A 223 -16.03 13.18 -16.94
C GLY A 223 -17.44 13.64 -17.29
N GLY A 224 -17.99 14.51 -16.45
CA GLY A 224 -19.30 15.12 -16.67
C GLY A 224 -20.34 14.42 -15.82
N ALA A 225 -21.53 14.14 -16.36
CA ALA A 225 -22.61 13.54 -15.58
C ALA A 225 -22.80 12.04 -15.89
N GLY A 226 -22.46 11.15 -14.96
CA GLY A 226 -22.78 9.72 -15.02
C GLY A 226 -21.72 8.89 -14.34
N ASP A 227 -21.58 7.59 -14.65
CA ASP A 227 -20.46 6.80 -14.13
C ASP A 227 -19.39 6.68 -15.21
N ASP A 228 -18.28 7.39 -15.02
CA ASP A 228 -17.26 7.63 -16.02
C ASP A 228 -15.98 6.83 -15.78
N VAL A 229 -15.21 6.61 -16.84
CA VAL A 229 -13.91 5.93 -16.79
C VAL A 229 -12.87 6.87 -17.40
N LEU A 230 -12.01 7.44 -16.57
CA LEU A 230 -11.02 8.43 -16.97
C LEU A 230 -9.61 7.86 -16.85
N ASN A 231 -8.80 8.05 -17.90
CA ASN A 231 -7.38 7.71 -17.91
C ASN A 231 -6.56 8.90 -18.44
N GLY A 232 -5.80 9.56 -17.56
CA GLY A 232 -4.92 10.68 -17.91
C GLY A 232 -3.76 10.22 -18.79
N GLY A 233 -3.04 9.20 -18.33
CA GLY A 233 -2.01 8.53 -19.09
C GLY A 233 -0.62 8.98 -18.69
N ALA A 234 0.03 9.87 -19.44
CA ALA A 234 1.39 10.31 -19.14
C ALA A 234 1.53 11.83 -19.16
N GLY A 235 1.85 12.41 -18.01
CA GLY A 235 2.04 13.83 -17.78
C GLY A 235 1.42 14.21 -16.45
N ALA A 236 1.31 15.51 -16.16
CA ALA A 236 0.71 15.95 -14.91
C ALA A 236 -0.74 16.35 -15.19
N ASP A 237 -1.66 15.44 -14.92
CA ASP A 237 -3.04 15.52 -15.38
C ASP A 237 -3.97 16.07 -14.28
N LEU A 238 -5.04 16.75 -14.69
CA LEU A 238 -6.15 17.16 -13.85
C LEU A 238 -7.39 16.40 -14.26
N LEU A 239 -7.86 15.49 -13.41
CA LEU A 239 -8.99 14.61 -13.69
C LEU A 239 -10.12 14.89 -12.69
N ARG A 240 -11.33 15.11 -13.19
CA ARG A 240 -12.54 15.28 -12.36
C ARG A 240 -13.64 14.37 -12.88
N GLY A 241 -14.22 13.56 -11.99
CA GLY A 241 -15.33 12.66 -12.31
C GLY A 241 -16.59 13.43 -12.71
N ASP A 242 -17.27 14.03 -11.73
CA ASP A 242 -18.60 14.62 -11.92
C ASP A 242 -18.67 16.08 -12.41
N SER A 243 -17.52 16.71 -12.62
CA SER A 243 -17.47 18.11 -13.05
C SER A 243 -17.77 18.21 -14.53
N SER A 244 -18.50 19.24 -14.92
CA SER A 244 -18.74 19.57 -16.32
C SER A 244 -18.54 21.04 -16.60
N ILE A 245 -18.42 21.39 -17.89
CA ILE A 245 -18.48 22.77 -18.32
C ILE A 245 -19.93 23.26 -18.29
N GLY A 246 -20.19 24.25 -17.44
CA GLY A 246 -21.47 24.92 -17.37
C GLY A 246 -21.70 25.85 -18.56
N ALA A 247 -22.96 26.23 -18.78
CA ALA A 247 -23.32 27.15 -19.86
C ALA A 247 -22.60 28.50 -19.73
N GLU A 248 -22.15 29.03 -20.87
CA GLU A 248 -21.47 30.32 -20.93
C GLU A 248 -22.32 31.44 -20.30
N THR A 249 -21.68 32.27 -19.49
CA THR A 249 -22.24 33.44 -18.80
C THR A 249 -21.39 34.66 -19.10
N SER A 250 -21.97 35.85 -18.95
CA SER A 250 -21.27 37.11 -19.22
C SER A 250 -21.03 37.92 -17.95
N PHE A 251 -19.93 38.66 -17.94
CA PHE A 251 -19.62 39.69 -16.96
C PHE A 251 -19.49 41.03 -17.65
N SER A 252 -20.53 41.87 -17.51
CA SER A 252 -20.55 43.21 -18.08
C SER A 252 -20.15 44.27 -17.06
N TRP A 253 -19.20 45.13 -17.41
CA TRP A 253 -18.75 46.22 -16.54
C TRP A 253 -19.88 47.23 -16.25
N ALA A 254 -20.74 47.52 -17.23
CA ALA A 254 -21.90 48.41 -17.09
C ALA A 254 -22.92 47.92 -16.05
N SER A 255 -23.01 46.60 -15.87
CA SER A 255 -23.99 45.98 -14.96
C SER A 255 -23.58 46.10 -13.48
N GLN A 256 -22.38 46.61 -13.20
CA GLN A 256 -21.85 46.72 -11.84
C GLN A 256 -22.28 48.01 -11.12
N GLY A 257 -23.11 48.85 -11.75
CA GLY A 257 -23.66 50.07 -11.14
C GLY A 257 -22.66 51.21 -10.98
N ILE A 258 -21.54 51.16 -11.71
CA ILE A 258 -20.53 52.22 -11.78
C ILE A 258 -20.86 53.12 -12.96
N GLY A 259 -20.94 54.43 -12.74
CA GLY A 259 -21.27 55.38 -13.80
C GLY A 259 -20.09 55.67 -14.73
N ASP A 260 -20.41 56.08 -15.95
CA ASP A 260 -19.47 56.55 -16.97
C ASP A 260 -18.45 57.57 -16.44
N GLY A 261 -17.17 57.40 -16.81
CA GLY A 261 -16.04 58.22 -16.37
C GLY A 261 -15.66 58.08 -14.89
N SER A 262 -16.32 57.21 -14.12
CA SER A 262 -15.98 57.01 -12.71
C SER A 262 -14.65 56.29 -12.56
N SER A 263 -13.82 56.74 -11.60
CA SER A 263 -12.54 56.08 -11.33
C SER A 263 -12.73 54.68 -10.76
N VAL A 264 -12.07 53.70 -11.40
CA VAL A 264 -11.94 52.30 -10.96
C VAL A 264 -10.47 51.94 -10.67
N THR A 265 -9.61 52.96 -10.50
CA THR A 265 -8.19 52.82 -10.16
C THR A 265 -7.90 51.91 -8.94
N GLY A 266 -8.85 51.78 -8.00
CA GLY A 266 -8.73 50.87 -6.85
C GLY A 266 -9.13 49.43 -7.14
N GLY A 267 -9.45 49.10 -8.40
CA GLY A 267 -10.12 47.87 -8.79
C GLY A 267 -11.64 47.97 -8.67
N LEU A 268 -12.31 46.91 -9.12
CA LEU A 268 -13.75 46.73 -8.96
C LEU A 268 -14.08 45.26 -8.74
N THR A 269 -15.24 45.00 -8.16
CA THR A 269 -15.72 43.64 -7.94
C THR A 269 -17.18 43.59 -8.33
N GLY A 270 -17.54 42.53 -9.04
CA GLY A 270 -18.89 42.33 -9.53
C GLY A 270 -19.23 40.85 -9.65
N THR A 271 -20.43 40.57 -10.16
CA THR A 271 -20.91 39.19 -10.37
C THR A 271 -21.33 39.01 -11.82
N THR A 272 -21.14 37.80 -12.35
CA THR A 272 -21.64 37.39 -13.68
C THR A 272 -23.16 37.44 -13.75
N ALA A 273 -23.70 37.43 -14.97
CA ALA A 273 -25.13 37.45 -15.24
C ALA A 273 -25.87 36.25 -14.62
N SER A 274 -25.21 35.08 -14.53
CA SER A 274 -25.77 33.89 -13.89
C SER A 274 -25.85 34.01 -12.36
N GLY A 275 -25.00 34.84 -11.75
CA GLY A 275 -24.92 34.98 -10.29
C GLY A 275 -23.89 34.06 -9.63
N ASP A 276 -23.24 33.17 -10.40
CA ASP A 276 -22.43 32.08 -9.85
C ASP A 276 -20.97 32.47 -9.59
N ILE A 277 -20.42 33.37 -10.40
CA ILE A 277 -19.01 33.76 -10.32
C ILE A 277 -18.92 35.24 -9.98
N ARG A 278 -18.12 35.54 -8.96
CA ARG A 278 -17.63 36.89 -8.68
C ARG A 278 -16.37 37.13 -9.48
N VAL A 279 -16.33 38.26 -10.17
CA VAL A 279 -15.15 38.75 -10.90
C VAL A 279 -14.59 39.93 -10.13
N ALA A 280 -13.31 39.84 -9.75
CA ALA A 280 -12.58 40.91 -9.06
C ALA A 280 -11.40 41.38 -9.92
N MET A 281 -11.52 42.60 -10.45
CA MET A 281 -10.44 43.25 -11.18
C MET A 281 -9.67 44.18 -10.25
N THR A 282 -8.35 44.13 -10.32
CA THR A 282 -7.44 45.07 -9.65
C THR A 282 -6.49 45.68 -10.66
N VAL A 283 -6.03 46.90 -10.38
CA VAL A 283 -5.06 47.61 -11.23
C VAL A 283 -3.89 48.02 -10.35
N ALA A 284 -2.73 47.41 -10.57
CA ALA A 284 -1.49 47.81 -9.93
C ALA A 284 -1.01 49.12 -10.55
N GLN A 285 -0.77 50.11 -9.70
CA GLN A 285 -0.37 51.46 -10.10
C GLN A 285 1.16 51.51 -10.32
N GLU A 286 1.60 51.09 -11.50
CA GLU A 286 3.00 51.16 -11.90
C GLU A 286 3.47 52.61 -12.17
N ALA A 287 4.76 52.81 -12.44
CA ALA A 287 5.36 54.13 -12.51
C ALA A 287 4.74 55.05 -13.59
N ASN A 288 4.26 54.48 -14.70
CA ASN A 288 3.63 55.23 -15.80
C ASN A 288 2.09 55.23 -15.73
N PHE A 289 1.50 54.57 -14.72
CA PHE A 289 0.06 54.52 -14.50
C PHE A 289 -0.50 55.91 -14.15
N GLN A 290 -1.60 56.30 -14.78
CA GLN A 290 -2.29 57.55 -14.45
C GLN A 290 -3.63 57.29 -13.73
N SER A 291 -4.53 56.57 -14.39
CA SER A 291 -5.86 56.28 -13.87
C SER A 291 -6.50 55.13 -14.63
N ALA A 292 -7.47 54.48 -14.00
CA ALA A 292 -8.41 53.61 -14.68
C ALA A 292 -9.84 54.16 -14.48
N THR A 293 -10.63 54.25 -15.55
CA THR A 293 -12.03 54.70 -15.51
C THR A 293 -12.97 53.70 -16.15
N MET A 294 -14.21 53.68 -15.65
CA MET A 294 -15.31 52.95 -16.24
C MET A 294 -15.82 53.72 -17.47
N GLU A 295 -15.98 53.04 -18.60
CA GLU A 295 -16.66 53.59 -19.78
C GLU A 295 -17.84 52.70 -20.15
N THR A 296 -19.00 53.31 -20.36
CA THR A 296 -20.30 52.64 -20.60
C THR A 296 -21.08 53.23 -21.78
N THR A 297 -20.56 54.32 -22.38
CA THR A 297 -21.23 55.06 -23.45
C THR A 297 -20.55 54.94 -24.79
N ASP A 298 -19.24 54.66 -24.80
CA ASP A 298 -18.49 54.44 -26.04
C ASP A 298 -18.87 53.12 -26.69
N GLN A 299 -18.97 53.15 -28.02
CA GLN A 299 -19.23 51.95 -28.80
C GLN A 299 -17.95 51.11 -28.88
N LEU A 300 -18.06 49.83 -28.55
CA LEU A 300 -17.00 48.85 -28.75
C LEU A 300 -17.30 47.99 -29.97
N TYR A 301 -16.25 47.42 -30.56
CA TYR A 301 -16.38 46.41 -31.58
C TYR A 301 -17.01 45.14 -30.96
N ASP A 302 -18.20 44.77 -31.44
CA ASP A 302 -18.93 43.59 -31.00
C ASP A 302 -18.40 42.35 -31.73
N TYR A 303 -17.60 41.55 -31.02
CA TYR A 303 -16.95 40.35 -31.56
C TYR A 303 -17.54 39.04 -31.02
N ASN A 304 -18.31 39.12 -29.93
CA ASN A 304 -18.85 37.97 -29.18
C ASN A 304 -20.39 37.95 -29.14
N GLY A 305 -21.06 38.93 -29.75
CA GLY A 305 -22.52 39.05 -29.71
C GLY A 305 -23.07 39.47 -28.34
N LEU A 306 -22.21 39.80 -27.36
CA LEU A 306 -22.61 40.27 -26.04
C LEU A 306 -23.12 41.73 -26.08
N ASN A 307 -23.08 42.40 -27.24
CA ASN A 307 -23.32 43.83 -27.37
C ASN A 307 -22.43 44.60 -26.39
N ASP A 308 -21.11 44.39 -26.49
CA ASP A 308 -20.11 45.05 -25.66
C ASP A 308 -20.31 46.58 -25.69
N ARG A 309 -20.76 47.11 -24.55
CA ARG A 309 -21.06 48.54 -24.36
C ARG A 309 -20.27 49.14 -23.21
N SER A 310 -19.47 48.33 -22.54
CA SER A 310 -18.66 48.79 -21.45
C SER A 310 -17.25 48.27 -21.48
N SER A 311 -16.34 49.07 -20.95
CA SER A 311 -14.93 48.72 -20.82
C SER A 311 -14.30 49.43 -19.64
N ILE A 312 -13.17 48.89 -19.20
CA ILE A 312 -12.25 49.59 -18.32
C ILE A 312 -11.18 50.26 -19.16
N SER A 313 -11.14 51.59 -19.12
CA SER A 313 -10.11 52.39 -19.78
C SER A 313 -8.92 52.58 -18.85
N VAL A 314 -7.74 52.14 -19.28
CA VAL A 314 -6.49 52.22 -18.53
C VAL A 314 -5.56 53.24 -19.19
N PHE A 315 -5.34 54.37 -18.52
CA PHE A 315 -4.55 55.49 -19.03
C PHE A 315 -3.10 55.43 -18.53
N GLY A 316 -2.15 55.56 -19.46
CA GLY A 316 -0.73 55.80 -19.18
C GLY A 316 -0.32 57.25 -19.41
N GLY A 317 0.85 57.70 -18.93
CA GLY A 317 1.31 59.06 -19.26
C GLY A 317 2.40 59.74 -18.43
N ALA A 318 3.14 59.06 -17.55
CA ALA A 318 4.26 59.71 -16.85
C ALA A 318 5.60 59.44 -17.56
N PRO A 319 6.42 60.46 -17.89
CA PRO A 319 7.79 60.26 -18.38
C PRO A 319 8.64 59.50 -17.35
N GLY A 320 8.95 58.22 -17.61
CA GLY A 320 9.67 57.32 -16.72
C GLY A 320 10.69 56.45 -17.44
N ALA A 321 11.55 55.76 -16.67
CA ALA A 321 12.49 54.77 -17.21
C ALA A 321 11.89 53.36 -17.32
N ASP A 322 10.77 53.12 -16.65
CA ASP A 322 10.01 51.88 -16.68
C ASP A 322 8.98 51.97 -17.82
N PRO A 323 8.94 51.03 -18.78
CA PRO A 323 7.93 51.01 -19.84
C PRO A 323 6.55 50.49 -19.36
N ASN A 324 6.46 49.93 -18.16
CA ASN A 324 5.23 49.31 -17.65
C ASN A 324 4.22 50.38 -17.19
N THR A 325 3.05 50.39 -17.82
CA THR A 325 1.95 51.32 -17.53
C THR A 325 1.07 50.79 -16.41
N ALA A 326 0.65 49.53 -16.46
CA ALA A 326 -0.21 48.94 -15.44
C ALA A 326 -0.13 47.41 -15.47
N THR A 327 -0.34 46.78 -14.32
CA THR A 327 -0.66 45.34 -14.26
C THR A 327 -2.11 45.21 -13.84
N ILE A 328 -2.96 44.66 -14.69
CA ILE A 328 -4.36 44.38 -14.38
C ILE A 328 -4.48 42.91 -13.99
N SER A 329 -5.11 42.61 -12.87
CA SER A 329 -5.43 41.24 -12.47
C SER A 329 -6.92 41.04 -12.35
N ILE A 330 -7.46 40.08 -13.08
CA ILE A 330 -8.86 39.62 -13.02
C ILE A 330 -8.87 38.28 -12.30
N ASN A 331 -9.61 38.18 -11.20
CA ASN A 331 -9.72 36.98 -10.38
C ASN A 331 -11.16 36.49 -10.38
N PHE A 332 -11.34 35.17 -10.44
CA PHE A 332 -12.63 34.50 -10.34
C PHE A 332 -12.82 33.93 -8.93
N THR A 333 -14.07 33.90 -8.46
CA THR A 333 -14.42 33.28 -7.18
C THR A 333 -15.86 32.78 -7.26
N ALA A 334 -16.08 31.53 -6.91
CA ALA A 334 -17.40 30.94 -6.82
C ALA A 334 -18.23 31.64 -5.74
N LEU A 335 -19.53 31.80 -6.00
CA LEU A 335 -20.53 32.29 -5.05
C LEU A 335 -21.47 31.18 -4.57
N ASN A 336 -21.44 30.02 -5.21
CA ASN A 336 -22.24 28.84 -4.92
C ASN A 336 -21.34 27.63 -4.65
N ALA A 337 -21.81 26.68 -3.85
CA ALA A 337 -21.01 25.54 -3.41
C ALA A 337 -20.69 24.51 -4.53
N ASN A 338 -21.55 24.42 -5.54
CA ASN A 338 -21.43 23.46 -6.65
C ASN A 338 -20.73 24.05 -7.88
N VAL A 339 -20.00 25.15 -7.68
CA VAL A 339 -19.32 25.89 -8.75
C VAL A 339 -17.86 26.07 -8.33
N SER A 340 -16.93 25.80 -9.23
CA SER A 340 -15.50 26.00 -8.97
C SER A 340 -15.13 27.48 -8.88
N ASN A 341 -14.05 27.78 -8.13
CA ASN A 341 -13.40 29.10 -8.18
C ASN A 341 -12.64 29.31 -9.50
N GLU A 342 -12.52 28.27 -10.31
CA GLU A 342 -11.99 28.30 -11.67
C GLU A 342 -13.11 28.29 -12.70
N VAL A 343 -12.79 28.76 -13.90
CA VAL A 343 -13.71 28.79 -15.05
C VAL A 343 -13.05 28.07 -16.22
N SER A 344 -13.81 27.30 -16.99
CA SER A 344 -13.29 26.41 -18.04
C SER A 344 -12.99 27.12 -19.35
N LYS A 345 -13.61 28.27 -19.59
CA LYS A 345 -13.35 29.10 -20.76
C LYS A 345 -13.50 30.56 -20.37
N VAL A 346 -12.61 31.41 -20.85
CA VAL A 346 -12.76 32.86 -20.75
C VAL A 346 -12.43 33.50 -22.07
N THR A 347 -13.33 34.35 -22.55
CA THR A 347 -13.16 35.15 -23.75
C THR A 347 -13.42 36.62 -23.44
N PHE A 348 -12.51 37.51 -23.84
CA PHE A 348 -12.74 38.95 -23.74
C PHE A 348 -11.97 39.74 -24.81
N GLY A 349 -12.33 41.00 -24.99
CA GLY A 349 -11.73 41.91 -25.95
C GLY A 349 -10.78 42.89 -25.30
N ILE A 350 -9.63 43.15 -25.92
CA ILE A 350 -8.79 44.31 -25.61
C ILE A 350 -8.77 45.22 -26.85
N PHE A 351 -9.06 46.51 -26.64
CA PHE A 351 -9.25 47.49 -27.69
C PHE A 351 -8.27 48.65 -27.55
N ASP A 352 -8.15 49.41 -28.64
CA ASP A 352 -7.33 50.61 -28.75
C ASP A 352 -5.83 50.35 -28.56
N ILE A 353 -5.35 49.20 -29.05
CA ILE A 353 -3.91 48.88 -29.12
C ILE A 353 -3.34 49.52 -30.39
N ASP A 354 -2.64 50.64 -30.27
CA ASP A 354 -2.19 51.37 -31.45
C ASP A 354 -0.76 51.93 -31.42
N GLN A 355 -0.39 52.55 -32.55
CA GLN A 355 0.85 53.28 -32.73
C GLN A 355 0.56 54.71 -33.25
N ALA A 356 -0.29 55.46 -32.57
CA ALA A 356 -0.57 56.85 -32.92
C ALA A 356 0.33 57.83 -32.12
N ASN A 357 0.71 58.96 -32.72
CA ASN A 357 1.32 60.12 -32.04
C ASN A 357 2.55 59.87 -31.13
N GLY A 358 3.25 58.74 -31.30
CA GLY A 358 4.42 58.36 -30.51
C GLY A 358 4.15 57.30 -29.44
N PHE A 359 2.88 56.95 -29.20
CA PHE A 359 2.47 55.82 -28.37
C PHE A 359 2.72 54.51 -29.11
N ASN A 360 3.04 53.46 -28.37
CA ASN A 360 3.22 52.14 -28.95
C ASN A 360 2.74 51.12 -27.93
N ASP A 361 1.46 50.84 -27.97
CA ASP A 361 0.84 49.96 -27.00
C ASP A 361 1.33 48.53 -27.21
N GLU A 362 1.67 47.90 -26.08
CA GLU A 362 2.09 46.52 -26.02
C GLU A 362 1.43 45.88 -24.80
N ILE A 363 0.87 44.68 -24.98
CA ILE A 363 0.31 43.89 -23.89
C ILE A 363 0.97 42.54 -23.76
N PHE A 364 0.91 42.01 -22.54
CA PHE A 364 1.17 40.61 -22.24
C PHE A 364 0.00 40.07 -21.41
N VAL A 365 -0.70 39.07 -21.94
CA VAL A 365 -1.78 38.37 -21.24
C VAL A 365 -1.25 37.04 -20.73
N ARG A 366 -1.52 36.73 -19.46
CA ARG A 366 -1.14 35.47 -18.82
C ARG A 366 -2.29 34.97 -17.97
N ALA A 367 -2.57 33.68 -18.02
CA ALA A 367 -3.58 33.04 -17.18
C ALA A 367 -2.95 32.03 -16.23
N TYR A 368 -3.63 31.85 -15.10
CA TYR A 368 -3.24 30.91 -14.07
C TYR A 368 -4.45 30.16 -13.50
N ASP A 369 -4.25 28.88 -13.22
CA ASP A 369 -5.18 28.04 -12.45
C ASP A 369 -5.15 28.42 -10.95
N ALA A 370 -5.93 27.72 -10.11
CA ALA A 370 -5.96 27.94 -8.67
C ALA A 370 -4.62 27.60 -7.96
N ASN A 371 -3.81 26.73 -8.58
CA ASN A 371 -2.49 26.32 -8.09
C ASN A 371 -1.36 27.24 -8.57
N ASN A 372 -1.70 28.28 -9.34
CA ASN A 372 -0.79 29.26 -9.91
C ASN A 372 0.16 28.69 -11.00
N ASN A 373 -0.23 27.60 -11.67
CA ASN A 373 0.40 27.12 -12.91
C ASN A 373 -0.05 28.00 -14.09
N ARG A 374 0.72 28.02 -15.19
CA ARG A 374 0.34 28.80 -16.38
C ARG A 374 -0.68 28.04 -17.23
N VAL A 375 -1.73 28.74 -17.64
CA VAL A 375 -2.71 28.28 -18.62
C VAL A 375 -2.42 28.94 -19.97
N ALA A 376 -2.58 28.19 -21.06
CA ALA A 376 -2.34 28.70 -22.42
C ALA A 376 -3.34 29.80 -22.78
N VAL A 377 -2.90 30.80 -23.54
CA VAL A 377 -3.72 31.95 -23.97
C VAL A 377 -3.62 32.07 -25.49
N ASN A 378 -4.77 32.06 -26.16
CA ASN A 378 -4.89 32.26 -27.60
C ASN A 378 -5.29 33.71 -27.89
N LEU A 379 -4.54 34.39 -28.74
CA LEU A 379 -4.75 35.78 -29.12
C LEU A 379 -5.10 35.87 -30.61
N THR A 380 -6.30 36.33 -30.92
CA THR A 380 -6.73 36.54 -32.31
C THR A 380 -6.77 38.04 -32.63
N ALA A 381 -5.92 38.48 -33.55
CA ALA A 381 -5.91 39.85 -34.03
C ALA A 381 -7.18 40.15 -34.86
N GLY A 382 -7.93 41.19 -34.50
CA GLY A 382 -9.09 41.64 -35.29
C GLY A 382 -8.71 42.04 -36.72
N ASN A 383 -7.51 42.61 -36.89
CA ASN A 383 -6.95 42.90 -38.19
C ASN A 383 -5.43 42.74 -38.18
N SER A 384 -4.96 41.64 -38.79
CA SER A 384 -3.55 41.27 -38.90
C SER A 384 -2.68 42.26 -39.67
N THR A 385 -3.29 43.20 -40.42
CA THR A 385 -2.54 44.29 -41.07
C THR A 385 -2.16 45.40 -40.09
N THR A 386 -2.90 45.53 -38.98
CA THR A 386 -2.77 46.63 -38.01
C THR A 386 -2.22 46.18 -36.65
N LEU A 387 -2.33 44.87 -36.35
CA LEU A 387 -1.96 44.27 -35.08
C LEU A 387 -1.25 42.93 -35.29
N SER A 388 -0.18 42.70 -34.53
CA SER A 388 0.54 41.43 -34.48
C SER A 388 0.35 40.79 -33.11
N VAL A 389 0.15 39.47 -33.10
CA VAL A 389 -0.05 38.64 -31.91
C VAL A 389 0.98 37.50 -31.87
N ASP A 390 1.30 37.04 -30.67
CA ASP A 390 2.19 35.90 -30.41
C ASP A 390 1.68 35.14 -29.16
N ASP A 391 0.98 34.03 -29.40
CA ASP A 391 0.33 33.21 -28.37
C ASP A 391 1.34 32.58 -27.40
N ALA A 392 2.52 32.19 -27.89
CA ALA A 392 3.54 31.54 -27.07
C ALA A 392 4.06 32.45 -25.95
N THR A 393 4.00 33.77 -26.14
CA THR A 393 4.39 34.76 -25.14
C THR A 393 3.19 35.53 -24.55
N GLY A 394 1.99 35.31 -25.07
CA GLY A 394 0.78 36.07 -24.75
C GLY A 394 0.89 37.55 -25.15
N ARG A 395 1.72 37.89 -26.16
CA ARG A 395 2.06 39.28 -26.51
C ARG A 395 1.23 39.79 -27.68
N ALA A 396 0.70 41.01 -27.59
CA ALA A 396 0.14 41.72 -28.74
C ALA A 396 0.66 43.16 -28.83
N TYR A 397 0.91 43.63 -30.06
CA TYR A 397 1.43 44.97 -30.33
C TYR A 397 1.04 45.47 -31.73
N SER A 398 0.96 46.80 -31.89
CA SER A 398 0.60 47.43 -33.17
C SER A 398 1.73 47.36 -34.23
N THR A 399 1.36 47.18 -35.51
CA THR A 399 2.30 47.08 -36.65
C THR A 399 2.53 48.41 -37.40
N GLY A 400 1.88 49.50 -36.98
CA GLY A 400 2.07 50.85 -37.54
C GLY A 400 1.24 51.21 -38.78
N ALA A 401 0.30 50.34 -39.18
CA ALA A 401 -0.70 50.64 -40.21
C ALA A 401 -2.06 50.92 -39.56
N GLY A 402 -2.47 52.19 -39.47
CA GLY A 402 -3.77 52.59 -38.92
C GLY A 402 -3.73 53.12 -37.48
N VAL A 403 -4.76 53.89 -37.11
CA VAL A 403 -5.02 54.38 -35.74
C VAL A 403 -6.06 53.43 -35.13
N GLY A 404 -5.86 52.99 -33.89
CA GLY A 404 -6.84 52.16 -33.20
C GLY A 404 -8.15 52.93 -33.03
N ASN A 405 -9.27 52.24 -33.13
CA ASN A 405 -10.55 52.81 -32.70
C ASN A 405 -11.35 51.72 -32.00
N THR A 406 -12.05 52.09 -30.94
CA THR A 406 -12.72 51.13 -30.06
C THR A 406 -13.90 50.44 -30.74
N ASP A 407 -14.52 51.06 -31.73
CA ASP A 407 -15.71 50.57 -32.44
C ASP A 407 -15.41 49.77 -33.73
N SER A 408 -14.14 49.38 -33.94
CA SER A 408 -13.67 48.71 -35.15
C SER A 408 -12.70 47.56 -34.84
N MET A 409 -12.38 46.74 -35.84
CA MET A 409 -11.41 45.64 -35.70
C MET A 409 -9.94 46.11 -35.69
N THR A 410 -9.66 47.40 -35.92
CA THR A 410 -8.29 47.94 -35.89
C THR A 410 -7.86 48.23 -34.45
N GLY A 411 -6.69 47.69 -34.05
CA GLY A 411 -6.22 47.79 -32.67
C GLY A 411 -7.03 46.94 -31.66
N PHE A 412 -7.79 45.96 -32.15
CA PHE A 412 -8.57 45.01 -31.36
C PHE A 412 -7.89 43.64 -31.34
N VAL A 413 -7.84 43.01 -30.16
CA VAL A 413 -7.47 41.60 -29.98
C VAL A 413 -8.56 40.88 -29.19
N LYS A 414 -8.97 39.72 -29.68
CA LYS A 414 -9.78 38.75 -28.94
C LYS A 414 -8.83 37.85 -28.15
N VAL A 415 -9.08 37.72 -26.85
CA VAL A 415 -8.35 36.84 -25.94
C VAL A 415 -9.24 35.64 -25.65
N GLU A 416 -8.72 34.43 -25.85
CA GLU A 416 -9.40 33.17 -25.55
C GLU A 416 -8.50 32.30 -24.68
N ILE A 417 -9.08 31.73 -23.63
CA ILE A 417 -8.34 30.94 -22.64
C ILE A 417 -9.18 29.70 -22.33
N ALA A 418 -8.72 28.54 -22.79
CA ALA A 418 -9.21 27.24 -22.36
C ALA A 418 -8.64 26.97 -20.97
N GLY A 419 -9.51 26.99 -19.96
CA GLY A 419 -9.19 26.82 -18.56
C GLY A 419 -8.90 25.37 -18.15
N PRO A 420 -8.92 25.07 -16.84
CA PRO A 420 -9.40 25.91 -15.74
C PRO A 420 -8.54 27.15 -15.46
N VAL A 421 -9.18 28.31 -15.31
CA VAL A 421 -8.52 29.59 -14.96
C VAL A 421 -9.11 30.16 -13.68
N ALA A 422 -8.26 30.48 -12.70
CA ALA A 422 -8.65 31.24 -11.52
C ALA A 422 -8.29 32.73 -11.64
N ARG A 423 -7.25 33.05 -12.42
CA ARG A 423 -6.68 34.40 -12.49
C ARG A 423 -6.09 34.72 -13.86
N ILE A 424 -6.36 35.93 -14.35
CA ILE A 424 -5.77 36.49 -15.57
C ILE A 424 -4.98 37.75 -15.19
N GLU A 425 -3.74 37.85 -15.68
CA GLU A 425 -2.89 39.04 -15.59
C GLU A 425 -2.72 39.65 -16.98
N ILE A 426 -2.89 40.96 -17.08
CA ILE A 426 -2.65 41.75 -18.29
C ILE A 426 -1.63 42.83 -17.93
N ASP A 427 -0.41 42.70 -18.43
CA ASP A 427 0.58 43.78 -18.37
C ASP A 427 0.35 44.70 -19.56
N TYR A 428 0.09 45.97 -19.28
CA TYR A 428 0.02 47.01 -20.31
C TYR A 428 1.29 47.87 -20.26
N ASN A 429 2.00 47.94 -21.37
CA ASN A 429 3.21 48.72 -21.54
C ASN A 429 3.02 49.82 -22.58
N ASN A 430 3.44 51.04 -22.24
CA ASN A 430 3.49 52.16 -23.17
C ASN A 430 4.86 52.87 -23.05
N PRO A 431 5.81 52.56 -23.95
CA PRO A 431 7.19 53.00 -23.83
C PRO A 431 7.43 54.49 -24.12
N ASN A 432 6.42 55.26 -24.55
CA ASN A 432 6.52 56.69 -24.89
C ASN A 432 5.32 57.52 -24.34
N PRO A 433 5.31 57.87 -23.06
CA PRO A 433 4.11 58.31 -22.32
C PRO A 433 3.78 59.82 -22.45
N GLY A 434 3.82 60.40 -23.66
CA GLY A 434 3.70 61.86 -23.86
C GLY A 434 2.29 62.50 -23.78
N ASP A 435 1.21 61.72 -23.68
CA ASP A 435 -0.19 62.17 -23.75
C ASP A 435 -1.03 61.46 -22.70
N THR A 436 -1.94 62.20 -22.08
CA THR A 436 -2.79 61.76 -20.96
C THR A 436 -4.20 61.38 -21.40
N THR A 437 -4.47 61.31 -22.71
CA THR A 437 -5.83 61.06 -23.25
C THR A 437 -6.00 59.72 -23.94
N HIS A 438 -4.93 58.92 -24.09
CA HIS A 438 -4.99 57.62 -24.76
C HIS A 438 -5.05 56.50 -23.72
N ALA A 439 -5.92 55.51 -23.93
CA ALA A 439 -6.13 54.41 -23.01
C ALA A 439 -6.40 53.12 -23.75
N MET A 440 -5.77 52.06 -23.26
CA MET A 440 -6.20 50.70 -23.55
C MET A 440 -7.58 50.46 -22.95
N ARG A 441 -8.40 49.64 -23.62
CA ARG A 441 -9.71 49.26 -23.09
C ARG A 441 -9.86 47.75 -22.96
N ILE A 442 -10.37 47.30 -21.82
CA ILE A 442 -10.71 45.89 -21.57
C ILE A 442 -12.23 45.78 -21.59
N GLY A 443 -12.78 45.03 -22.54
CA GLY A 443 -14.22 44.82 -22.72
C GLY A 443 -14.82 43.82 -21.74
N ASP A 444 -16.12 43.59 -21.88
CA ASP A 444 -16.87 42.62 -21.07
C ASP A 444 -16.31 41.19 -21.29
N LEU A 445 -16.50 40.30 -20.29
CA LEU A 445 -16.01 38.92 -20.34
C LEU A 445 -17.16 37.97 -20.65
N ALA A 446 -16.92 37.00 -21.53
CA ALA A 446 -17.67 35.75 -21.62
C ALA A 446 -16.87 34.67 -20.89
N LEU A 447 -17.53 33.82 -20.10
CA LEU A 447 -16.87 32.72 -19.42
C LEU A 447 -17.81 31.56 -19.15
N SER A 448 -17.26 30.35 -19.06
CA SER A 448 -18.01 29.16 -18.68
C SER A 448 -17.63 28.71 -17.27
N PRO A 449 -18.59 28.62 -16.32
CA PRO A 449 -18.30 28.11 -14.99
C PRO A 449 -18.04 26.60 -15.05
N ILE A 450 -17.21 26.09 -14.15
CA ILE A 450 -17.11 24.63 -13.92
C ILE A 450 -18.09 24.28 -12.82
N THR A 451 -18.96 23.31 -13.06
CA THR A 451 -20.02 22.91 -12.12
C THR A 451 -19.94 21.44 -11.80
N THR A 452 -20.22 21.07 -10.55
CA THR A 452 -20.40 19.66 -10.17
C THR A 452 -21.82 19.22 -10.53
N THR A 453 -21.95 18.11 -11.26
CA THR A 453 -23.21 17.75 -11.93
C THR A 453 -23.93 16.54 -11.36
N GLY A 454 -23.27 15.72 -10.53
CA GLY A 454 -23.74 14.38 -10.25
C GLY A 454 -23.29 13.78 -8.92
N ALA A 455 -23.51 12.47 -8.84
CA ALA A 455 -22.96 11.56 -7.83
C ALA A 455 -22.61 10.24 -8.57
N GLY A 456 -21.80 10.40 -9.62
CA GLY A 456 -21.28 9.34 -10.48
C GLY A 456 -20.41 8.36 -9.70
N ASN A 457 -20.35 7.09 -10.11
CA ASN A 457 -19.39 6.16 -9.52
C ASN A 457 -18.24 5.99 -10.50
N ASP A 458 -17.25 6.85 -10.38
CA ASP A 458 -16.24 7.05 -11.41
C ASP A 458 -15.04 6.14 -11.19
N THR A 459 -14.40 5.74 -12.28
CA THR A 459 -13.14 5.01 -12.26
C THR A 459 -12.06 5.88 -12.88
N ILE A 460 -11.18 6.43 -12.06
CA ILE A 460 -10.19 7.42 -12.49
C ILE A 460 -8.77 6.89 -12.27
N SER A 461 -7.93 6.99 -13.30
CA SER A 461 -6.51 6.66 -13.27
C SER A 461 -5.69 7.86 -13.76
N GLY A 462 -4.83 8.41 -12.91
CA GLY A 462 -3.86 9.46 -13.27
C GLY A 462 -2.84 8.95 -14.28
N GLY A 463 -2.09 7.92 -13.88
CA GLY A 463 -1.14 7.25 -14.76
C GLY A 463 0.29 7.56 -14.35
N ALA A 464 1.04 8.30 -15.14
CA ALA A 464 2.42 8.64 -14.82
C ALA A 464 2.62 10.15 -14.83
N GLY A 465 3.07 10.71 -13.72
CA GLY A 465 3.31 12.13 -13.51
C GLY A 465 2.68 12.58 -12.21
N ASN A 466 2.71 13.88 -11.90
CA ASN A 466 2.11 14.35 -10.65
C ASN A 466 0.66 14.76 -10.93
N ASP A 467 -0.27 13.86 -10.67
CA ASP A 467 -1.66 14.02 -11.08
C ASP A 467 -2.50 14.64 -9.96
N THR A 468 -3.57 15.35 -10.36
CA THR A 468 -4.59 15.86 -9.45
C THR A 468 -5.93 15.24 -9.81
N ILE A 469 -6.47 14.43 -8.90
CA ILE A 469 -7.68 13.62 -9.12
C ILE A 469 -8.77 14.02 -8.14
N PHE A 470 -9.97 14.26 -8.65
CA PHE A 470 -11.19 14.50 -7.88
C PHE A 470 -12.26 13.50 -8.32
N GLY A 471 -12.67 12.59 -7.44
CA GLY A 471 -13.86 11.73 -7.66
C GLY A 471 -15.16 12.54 -7.57
N GLU A 472 -15.22 13.41 -6.57
CA GLU A 472 -16.30 14.35 -6.28
C GLU A 472 -17.49 13.76 -5.54
N ALA A 473 -18.50 13.17 -6.18
CA ALA A 473 -19.62 12.58 -5.45
C ALA A 473 -19.95 11.20 -6.03
N GLY A 474 -20.49 10.30 -5.21
CA GLY A 474 -20.67 8.90 -5.57
C GLY A 474 -19.53 8.04 -5.04
N ASN A 475 -19.54 6.74 -5.36
CA ASN A 475 -18.56 5.79 -4.83
C ASN A 475 -17.49 5.51 -5.88
N ASP A 476 -16.37 6.19 -5.75
CA ASP A 476 -15.35 6.27 -6.79
C ASP A 476 -14.25 5.23 -6.59
N SER A 477 -13.56 4.90 -7.69
CA SER A 477 -12.37 4.07 -7.72
C SER A 477 -11.23 4.87 -8.32
N LEU A 478 -10.35 5.38 -7.46
CA LEU A 478 -9.31 6.33 -7.81
C LEU A 478 -7.91 5.72 -7.70
N SER A 479 -7.08 5.94 -8.72
CA SER A 479 -5.66 5.55 -8.74
C SER A 479 -4.79 6.71 -9.20
N GLY A 480 -3.83 7.15 -8.38
CA GLY A 480 -2.83 8.16 -8.76
C GLY A 480 -1.87 7.61 -9.81
N GLY A 481 -1.17 6.54 -9.46
CA GLY A 481 -0.32 5.80 -10.39
C GLY A 481 1.16 5.93 -10.03
N ALA A 482 1.93 6.68 -10.79
CA ALA A 482 3.36 6.84 -10.54
C ALA A 482 3.73 8.32 -10.43
N ASP A 483 4.68 8.61 -9.54
CA ASP A 483 5.10 9.96 -9.11
C ASP A 483 4.17 10.52 -8.01
N ASN A 484 4.18 11.82 -7.70
CA ASN A 484 3.54 12.32 -6.48
C ASN A 484 2.17 12.90 -6.79
N ASP A 485 1.13 12.20 -6.35
CA ASP A 485 -0.25 12.49 -6.72
C ASP A 485 -1.03 13.20 -5.61
N SER A 486 -2.06 13.93 -6.00
CA SER A 486 -3.04 14.56 -5.11
C SER A 486 -4.43 14.03 -5.44
N ILE A 487 -5.02 13.23 -4.54
CA ILE A 487 -6.27 12.52 -4.77
C ILE A 487 -7.31 12.92 -3.72
N SER A 488 -8.52 13.23 -4.17
CA SER A 488 -9.69 13.46 -3.31
C SER A 488 -10.83 12.57 -3.78
N GLY A 489 -11.31 11.69 -2.90
CA GLY A 489 -12.52 10.88 -3.08
C GLY A 489 -13.74 11.78 -3.27
N GLY A 490 -14.07 12.53 -2.23
CA GLY A 490 -15.20 13.44 -2.23
C GLY A 490 -16.31 12.89 -1.35
N ALA A 491 -17.52 12.70 -1.87
CA ALA A 491 -18.66 12.24 -1.09
C ALA A 491 -19.20 10.90 -1.59
N GLY A 492 -19.12 9.86 -0.76
CA GLY A 492 -19.51 8.50 -1.05
C GLY A 492 -18.46 7.56 -0.49
N ASN A 493 -18.58 6.26 -0.75
CA ASN A 493 -17.62 5.28 -0.23
C ASN A 493 -16.57 4.99 -1.29
N ASP A 494 -15.43 5.66 -1.20
CA ASP A 494 -14.42 5.66 -2.25
C ASP A 494 -13.36 4.59 -2.02
N THR A 495 -12.77 4.08 -3.10
CA THR A 495 -11.58 3.23 -3.06
C THR A 495 -10.41 3.99 -3.67
N ILE A 496 -9.40 4.28 -2.87
CA ILE A 496 -8.29 5.16 -3.23
C ILE A 496 -6.96 4.41 -3.18
N LEU A 497 -6.21 4.47 -4.28
CA LEU A 497 -4.85 3.97 -4.40
C LEU A 497 -3.92 5.11 -4.83
N GLY A 498 -2.98 5.51 -3.96
CA GLY A 498 -1.96 6.50 -4.32
C GLY A 498 -1.07 6.01 -5.46
N GLY A 499 -0.54 4.79 -5.33
CA GLY A 499 0.34 4.18 -6.31
C GLY A 499 1.78 4.17 -5.83
N THR A 500 2.75 4.57 -6.65
CA THR A 500 4.15 4.74 -6.24
C THR A 500 4.49 6.22 -6.22
N GLY A 501 4.92 6.77 -5.09
CA GLY A 501 4.98 8.23 -5.05
C GLY A 501 5.31 8.79 -3.70
N ASN A 502 4.93 10.04 -3.49
CA ASN A 502 4.66 10.55 -2.15
C ASN A 502 3.31 11.23 -2.27
N ASP A 503 2.26 10.47 -2.00
CA ASP A 503 0.92 10.85 -2.41
C ASP A 503 0.20 11.56 -1.28
N THR A 504 -0.71 12.46 -1.64
CA THR A 504 -1.64 13.08 -0.69
C THR A 504 -3.05 12.66 -1.06
N MET A 505 -3.71 11.97 -0.14
CA MET A 505 -5.03 11.37 -0.36
C MET A 505 -6.03 11.85 0.71
N SER A 506 -7.22 12.21 0.27
CA SER A 506 -8.37 12.50 1.13
C SER A 506 -9.56 11.64 0.70
N GLY A 507 -10.25 11.01 1.65
CA GLY A 507 -11.47 10.22 1.40
C GLY A 507 -12.66 11.16 1.26
N GLY A 508 -13.00 11.86 2.33
CA GLY A 508 -14.00 12.92 2.35
C GLY A 508 -15.21 12.56 3.19
N ASP A 509 -16.40 12.53 2.60
CA ASP A 509 -17.64 12.15 3.26
C ASP A 509 -17.97 10.70 2.92
N GLY A 510 -17.91 9.75 3.85
CA GLY A 510 -18.25 8.35 3.54
C GLY A 510 -17.42 7.36 4.33
N ALA A 511 -17.52 6.10 3.95
CA ALA A 511 -16.66 5.04 4.48
C ALA A 511 -15.70 4.60 3.38
N ASP A 512 -14.50 5.15 3.43
CA ASP A 512 -13.50 5.08 2.37
C ASP A 512 -12.47 3.97 2.62
N LEU A 513 -11.93 3.44 1.54
CA LEU A 513 -10.91 2.40 1.54
C LEU A 513 -9.64 2.91 0.86
N PHE A 514 -8.58 3.11 1.62
CA PHE A 514 -7.25 3.42 1.13
C PHE A 514 -6.43 2.13 1.03
N VAL A 515 -5.91 1.82 -0.15
CA VAL A 515 -5.14 0.59 -0.37
C VAL A 515 -3.68 0.93 -0.61
N ALA A 516 -2.78 0.40 0.22
CA ALA A 516 -1.34 0.54 0.04
C ALA A 516 -0.76 -0.62 -0.79
N GLN A 517 0.13 -0.29 -1.72
CA GLN A 517 0.85 -1.27 -2.55
C GLN A 517 2.37 -1.16 -2.37
N ASP A 518 3.11 -2.21 -2.73
CA ASP A 518 4.56 -2.19 -2.63
C ASP A 518 5.16 -0.98 -3.37
N GLY A 519 5.98 -0.19 -2.67
CA GLY A 519 6.63 0.98 -3.25
C GLY A 519 5.84 2.28 -3.15
N PHE A 520 4.79 2.32 -2.31
CA PHE A 520 3.94 3.49 -2.08
C PHE A 520 4.71 4.78 -1.74
N GLY A 521 5.82 4.68 -1.01
CA GLY A 521 6.70 5.82 -0.72
C GLY A 521 6.31 6.56 0.56
N THR A 522 6.22 7.90 0.55
CA THR A 522 5.87 8.69 1.75
C THR A 522 4.52 9.39 1.59
N ASP A 523 3.46 8.75 2.06
CA ASP A 523 2.10 9.21 1.79
C ASP A 523 1.44 9.90 2.98
N ILE A 524 0.48 10.75 2.66
CA ILE A 524 -0.43 11.40 3.61
C ILE A 524 -1.85 10.91 3.29
N VAL A 525 -2.52 10.33 4.28
CA VAL A 525 -3.91 9.87 4.18
C VAL A 525 -4.76 10.64 5.18
N ILE A 526 -5.85 11.20 4.70
CA ILE A 526 -6.88 11.83 5.50
C ILE A 526 -8.18 11.09 5.18
N GLY A 527 -8.76 10.36 6.13
CA GLY A 527 -10.01 9.64 5.84
C GLY A 527 -11.14 10.64 5.62
N GLY A 528 -11.56 11.33 6.66
CA GLY A 528 -12.59 12.36 6.56
C GLY A 528 -13.36 12.44 7.86
N GLU A 529 -14.37 13.31 7.96
CA GLU A 529 -15.29 13.31 9.13
C GLU A 529 -16.75 13.48 8.67
N GLY A 530 -16.97 13.37 7.36
CA GLY A 530 -18.25 13.62 6.74
C GLY A 530 -19.07 12.35 6.62
N GLY A 531 -20.39 12.44 6.75
CA GLY A 531 -21.26 11.30 6.47
C GLY A 531 -21.12 10.10 7.43
N THR A 532 -20.96 8.89 6.87
CA THR A 532 -20.80 7.63 7.63
C THR A 532 -19.31 7.36 7.83
N ASP A 533 -18.76 8.00 8.85
CA ASP A 533 -17.35 8.07 9.23
C ASP A 533 -16.79 6.70 9.69
N ASN A 534 -16.29 5.89 8.75
CA ASN A 534 -15.64 4.60 9.03
C ASN A 534 -14.67 4.19 7.92
N ASP A 535 -13.56 4.91 7.85
CA ASP A 535 -12.51 4.75 6.88
C ASP A 535 -11.56 3.61 7.25
N THR A 536 -10.98 3.00 6.22
CA THR A 536 -10.08 1.86 6.34
C THR A 536 -8.82 2.10 5.54
N LEU A 537 -7.67 1.93 6.18
CA LEU A 537 -6.37 1.92 5.50
C LEU A 537 -5.80 0.49 5.51
N ASP A 538 -5.67 -0.07 4.31
CA ASP A 538 -5.38 -1.48 4.04
C ASP A 538 -3.96 -1.69 3.50
N PHE A 539 -3.16 -2.45 4.25
CA PHE A 539 -1.79 -2.87 3.94
C PHE A 539 -1.69 -4.38 3.64
N SER A 540 -2.80 -5.11 3.55
CA SER A 540 -2.84 -6.56 3.38
C SER A 540 -2.16 -7.04 2.09
N ALA A 541 -2.03 -6.16 1.09
CA ALA A 541 -1.36 -6.42 -0.18
C ALA A 541 0.17 -6.28 -0.13
N LEU A 542 0.75 -5.77 0.96
CA LEU A 542 2.19 -5.57 1.09
C LEU A 542 2.95 -6.89 1.19
N THR A 543 4.17 -6.92 0.65
CA THR A 543 5.04 -8.11 0.68
C THR A 543 6.05 -8.13 1.84
N GLY A 544 5.85 -7.29 2.85
CA GLY A 544 6.64 -7.28 4.07
C GLY A 544 5.93 -6.61 5.24
N ALA A 545 6.46 -6.85 6.43
CA ALA A 545 5.92 -6.36 7.69
C ALA A 545 5.82 -4.84 7.77
N VAL A 546 4.83 -4.38 8.52
CA VAL A 546 4.57 -3.00 8.86
C VAL A 546 4.76 -2.73 10.36
N SER A 547 5.09 -1.49 10.68
CA SER A 547 5.07 -1.00 12.05
C SER A 547 4.19 0.22 12.16
N VAL A 548 3.23 0.16 13.08
CA VAL A 548 2.23 1.19 13.35
C VAL A 548 2.55 1.89 14.67
N ASN A 549 2.51 3.22 14.66
CA ASN A 549 2.63 4.04 15.86
C ASN A 549 1.49 5.07 15.88
N TYR A 550 0.54 4.91 16.80
CA TYR A 550 -0.58 5.84 16.95
C TYR A 550 -0.13 7.12 17.67
N THR A 551 -0.60 8.26 17.15
CA THR A 551 -0.33 9.61 17.69
C THR A 551 -1.60 10.34 18.11
N GLY A 552 -2.78 9.82 17.76
CA GLY A 552 -4.12 10.25 18.13
C GLY A 552 -5.12 9.08 18.01
N ALA A 553 -6.41 9.34 18.27
CA ALA A 553 -7.47 8.31 18.23
C ALA A 553 -7.61 7.71 16.82
N GLU A 554 -7.76 8.55 15.80
CA GLU A 554 -7.77 8.13 14.40
C GLU A 554 -6.53 8.64 13.65
N ALA A 555 -5.37 8.71 14.32
CA ALA A 555 -4.17 9.30 13.71
C ALA A 555 -2.87 8.58 14.11
N GLY A 556 -1.93 8.48 13.18
CA GLY A 556 -0.70 7.75 13.42
C GLY A 556 0.22 7.70 12.21
N THR A 557 1.23 6.85 12.32
CA THR A 557 2.18 6.58 11.24
C THR A 557 2.33 5.08 11.06
N VAL A 558 2.23 4.60 9.82
CA VAL A 558 2.59 3.23 9.43
C VAL A 558 3.89 3.26 8.65
N THR A 559 4.79 2.32 8.89
CA THR A 559 6.08 2.23 8.19
C THR A 559 6.31 0.83 7.64
N SER A 560 6.81 0.72 6.40
CA SER A 560 7.23 -0.53 5.77
C SER A 560 8.58 -0.34 5.09
N GLY A 561 9.65 -0.82 5.71
CA GLY A 561 11.01 -0.63 5.20
C GLY A 561 11.42 0.85 5.09
N ALA A 562 11.46 1.39 3.87
CA ALA A 562 11.78 2.80 3.60
C ALA A 562 10.55 3.67 3.35
N ASN A 563 9.36 3.06 3.25
CA ASN A 563 8.11 3.72 2.95
C ASN A 563 7.34 4.02 4.24
N SER A 564 6.51 5.07 4.25
CA SER A 564 5.71 5.45 5.41
C SER A 564 4.41 6.15 5.02
N VAL A 565 3.32 5.87 5.73
CA VAL A 565 2.05 6.61 5.62
C VAL A 565 1.83 7.38 6.91
N SER A 566 1.55 8.67 6.82
CA SER A 566 0.98 9.46 7.93
C SER A 566 -0.51 9.53 7.73
N PHE A 567 -1.30 9.05 8.69
CA PHE A 567 -2.76 9.05 8.59
C PHE A 567 -3.41 9.89 9.69
N SER A 568 -4.56 10.45 9.37
CA SER A 568 -5.47 11.11 10.31
C SER A 568 -6.91 10.88 9.88
N GLN A 569 -7.83 10.84 10.85
CA GLN A 569 -9.25 10.62 10.61
C GLN A 569 -9.50 9.28 9.90
N VAL A 570 -8.77 8.23 10.32
CA VAL A 570 -8.96 6.85 9.84
C VAL A 570 -9.25 5.93 11.02
N GLU A 571 -10.40 5.26 10.98
CA GLU A 571 -10.90 4.45 12.09
C GLU A 571 -10.27 3.04 12.12
N ASN A 572 -10.05 2.44 10.96
CA ASN A 572 -9.64 1.04 10.83
C ASN A 572 -8.30 0.89 10.10
N LEU A 573 -7.43 0.04 10.62
CA LEU A 573 -6.22 -0.41 9.92
C LEU A 573 -6.28 -1.91 9.68
N PHE A 574 -6.04 -2.33 8.43
CA PHE A 574 -5.74 -3.72 8.08
C PHE A 574 -4.26 -3.84 7.74
N LEU A 575 -3.52 -4.68 8.47
CA LEU A 575 -2.06 -4.79 8.32
C LEU A 575 -1.67 -5.92 7.36
N SER A 576 -0.38 -6.27 7.35
CA SER A 576 0.20 -7.19 6.38
C SER A 576 0.11 -8.64 6.87
N ASN A 577 0.31 -9.63 6.00
CA ASN A 577 0.39 -11.04 6.42
C ASN A 577 1.78 -11.43 6.96
N PHE A 578 2.49 -10.50 7.59
CA PHE A 578 3.81 -10.70 8.16
C PHE A 578 3.85 -10.19 9.60
N ASN A 579 4.87 -10.58 10.35
CA ASN A 579 5.07 -10.18 11.73
C ASN A 579 5.12 -8.65 11.92
N ASP A 580 3.98 -8.10 12.32
CA ASP A 580 3.73 -6.67 12.45
C ASP A 580 3.93 -6.19 13.89
N ILE A 581 4.22 -4.90 14.02
CA ILE A 581 4.44 -4.27 15.33
C ILE A 581 3.55 -3.05 15.48
N VAL A 582 2.68 -3.06 16.49
CA VAL A 582 1.73 -1.97 16.75
C VAL A 582 1.95 -1.38 18.13
N ASP A 583 2.13 -0.06 18.21
CA ASP A 583 2.05 0.73 19.44
C ASP A 583 0.72 1.50 19.50
N ALA A 584 -0.22 0.96 20.26
CA ALA A 584 -1.53 1.53 20.59
C ALA A 584 -1.64 1.85 22.10
N THR A 585 -0.53 2.18 22.75
CA THR A 585 -0.47 2.34 24.22
C THR A 585 -1.29 3.50 24.79
N ARG A 586 -1.73 4.45 23.96
CA ARG A 586 -2.41 5.68 24.43
C ARG A 586 -3.83 5.88 23.93
N TYR A 587 -4.29 5.08 22.98
CA TYR A 587 -5.49 5.37 22.21
C TYR A 587 -6.33 4.10 22.01
N ALA A 588 -7.64 4.30 21.87
CA ALA A 588 -8.57 3.28 21.37
C ALA A 588 -8.27 3.02 19.89
N VAL A 589 -8.35 1.77 19.45
CA VAL A 589 -8.02 1.40 18.07
C VAL A 589 -8.95 0.29 17.56
N SER A 590 -9.22 0.32 16.26
CA SER A 590 -9.78 -0.80 15.48
C SER A 590 -8.70 -1.32 14.53
N LEU A 591 -8.39 -2.61 14.61
CA LEU A 591 -7.20 -3.18 14.01
C LEU A 591 -7.43 -4.63 13.61
N ASP A 592 -7.08 -4.96 12.36
CA ASP A 592 -6.87 -6.34 11.90
C ASP A 592 -5.39 -6.48 11.51
N THR A 593 -4.63 -7.35 12.17
CA THR A 593 -3.21 -7.52 11.86
C THR A 593 -2.95 -8.57 10.78
N GLY A 594 -3.98 -9.27 10.30
CA GLY A 594 -3.86 -10.21 9.19
C GLY A 594 -3.23 -11.54 9.59
N GLY A 595 -1.91 -11.69 9.46
CA GLY A 595 -1.26 -12.89 9.94
C GLY A 595 0.24 -12.74 10.01
N GLY A 596 0.94 -13.77 10.48
CA GLY A 596 2.29 -13.60 11.00
C GLY A 596 2.26 -13.54 12.52
N ALA A 597 3.41 -13.63 13.17
CA ALA A 597 3.46 -13.53 14.63
C ALA A 597 3.62 -12.05 15.03
N ASP A 598 2.50 -11.43 15.38
CA ASP A 598 2.35 -10.00 15.57
C ASP A 598 2.56 -9.59 17.03
N THR A 599 2.98 -8.35 17.24
CA THR A 599 3.14 -7.79 18.59
C THR A 599 2.42 -6.47 18.70
N ILE A 600 1.39 -6.44 19.54
CA ILE A 600 0.52 -5.27 19.73
C ILE A 600 0.63 -4.80 21.18
N SER A 601 1.07 -3.57 21.38
CA SER A 601 1.11 -2.93 22.70
C SER A 601 -0.12 -2.06 22.91
N VAL A 602 -0.89 -2.34 23.98
CA VAL A 602 -2.13 -1.64 24.33
C VAL A 602 -2.03 -1.01 25.72
N GLY A 603 -2.74 0.10 25.93
CA GLY A 603 -2.79 0.79 27.23
C GLY A 603 -4.19 0.89 27.80
N SER A 604 -4.70 2.12 27.90
CA SER A 604 -6.09 2.39 28.28
C SER A 604 -6.94 2.78 27.07
N GLY A 605 -8.13 2.20 26.93
CA GLY A 605 -9.00 2.49 25.78
C GLY A 605 -10.06 1.40 25.52
N THR A 606 -10.88 1.62 24.50
CA THR A 606 -11.72 0.56 23.92
C THR A 606 -11.00 0.01 22.70
N TYR A 607 -10.90 -1.30 22.60
CA TYR A 607 -10.18 -1.98 21.52
C TYR A 607 -11.11 -2.86 20.70
N ASP A 608 -10.95 -2.86 19.38
CA ASP A 608 -11.49 -3.90 18.49
C ASP A 608 -10.31 -4.47 17.71
N ILE A 609 -9.67 -5.51 18.25
CA ILE A 609 -8.43 -6.08 17.74
C ILE A 609 -8.68 -7.51 17.29
N ASN A 610 -8.38 -7.79 16.03
CA ASN A 610 -8.23 -9.13 15.47
C ASN A 610 -6.75 -9.35 15.14
N ALA A 611 -6.07 -10.25 15.86
CA ALA A 611 -4.66 -10.56 15.61
C ALA A 611 -4.45 -11.54 14.44
N GLY A 612 -5.51 -12.23 13.99
CA GLY A 612 -5.46 -13.02 12.77
C GLY A 612 -4.74 -14.37 12.90
N ASP A 613 -3.97 -14.79 11.89
CA ASP A 613 -3.27 -16.08 11.88
C ASP A 613 -1.82 -15.92 12.39
N GLY A 614 -1.42 -16.58 13.47
CA GLY A 614 -0.04 -16.46 13.97
C GLY A 614 0.11 -16.85 15.43
N ASP A 615 1.33 -16.78 15.95
CA ASP A 615 1.55 -16.88 17.39
C ASP A 615 1.67 -15.44 17.94
N ASP A 616 0.53 -14.83 18.25
CA ASP A 616 0.43 -13.40 18.48
C ASP A 616 0.65 -13.00 19.93
N ARG A 617 1.13 -11.77 20.12
CA ARG A 617 1.48 -11.25 21.45
C ARG A 617 0.83 -9.89 21.70
N ILE A 618 -0.15 -9.87 22.61
CA ILE A 618 -0.80 -8.65 23.08
C ILE A 618 -0.19 -8.21 24.40
N ILE A 619 0.47 -7.05 24.40
CA ILE A 619 1.18 -6.50 25.56
C ILE A 619 0.40 -5.34 26.16
N ARG A 620 -0.13 -5.55 27.36
CA ARG A 620 -0.73 -4.47 28.14
C ARG A 620 0.33 -3.69 28.91
N THR A 621 0.35 -2.37 28.77
CA THR A 621 1.34 -1.50 29.43
C THR A 621 0.75 -0.55 30.50
N GLU A 622 -0.58 -0.43 30.57
CA GLU A 622 -1.29 0.45 31.50
C GLU A 622 -2.42 -0.27 32.27
N VAL A 623 -2.87 0.35 33.37
CA VAL A 623 -3.86 -0.21 34.30
C VAL A 623 -5.26 -0.29 33.66
N THR A 624 -5.91 -1.46 33.78
CA THR A 624 -7.33 -1.66 33.41
C THR A 624 -8.24 -0.72 34.17
N ASN A 625 -9.14 -0.05 33.46
CA ASN A 625 -10.06 0.92 34.08
C ASN A 625 -11.51 0.74 33.61
N SER A 626 -12.41 1.59 34.09
CA SER A 626 -13.85 1.41 33.88
C SER A 626 -14.34 1.67 32.44
N THR A 627 -13.55 2.28 31.56
CA THR A 627 -14.00 2.68 30.21
C THR A 627 -13.94 1.56 29.18
N GLU A 628 -13.33 0.42 29.50
CA GLU A 628 -12.89 -0.58 28.52
C GLU A 628 -13.90 -1.73 28.31
N ALA A 629 -15.08 -1.65 28.93
CA ALA A 629 -16.06 -2.75 28.96
C ALA A 629 -16.56 -3.22 27.59
N ALA A 630 -16.37 -2.43 26.53
CA ALA A 630 -16.74 -2.77 25.17
C ALA A 630 -15.57 -3.37 24.35
N SER A 631 -14.38 -3.53 24.93
CA SER A 631 -13.22 -4.01 24.18
C SER A 631 -13.39 -5.47 23.75
N VAL A 632 -12.94 -5.79 22.54
CA VAL A 632 -12.79 -7.13 22.01
C VAL A 632 -11.35 -7.26 21.55
N ILE A 633 -10.63 -8.22 22.11
CA ILE A 633 -9.30 -8.60 21.65
C ILE A 633 -9.38 -10.09 21.32
N ASP A 634 -9.17 -10.42 20.07
CA ASP A 634 -9.15 -11.77 19.54
C ASP A 634 -7.72 -12.12 19.11
N GLY A 635 -7.14 -13.14 19.74
CA GLY A 635 -5.84 -13.69 19.35
C GLY A 635 -5.86 -14.42 18.01
N GLY A 636 -7.05 -14.82 17.55
CA GLY A 636 -7.20 -15.47 16.25
C GLY A 636 -6.74 -16.93 16.26
N ALA A 637 -5.89 -17.30 15.31
CA ALA A 637 -5.48 -18.68 15.08
C ALA A 637 -3.98 -18.86 15.28
N GLY A 638 -3.62 -19.54 16.36
CA GLY A 638 -2.28 -20.09 16.56
C GLY A 638 -2.06 -20.39 18.02
N THR A 639 -0.97 -19.90 18.60
CA THR A 639 -0.73 -20.01 20.05
C THR A 639 -0.44 -18.64 20.62
N ASP A 640 -1.51 -18.03 21.15
CA ASP A 640 -1.54 -16.60 21.38
C ASP A 640 -1.28 -16.26 22.85
N THR A 641 -0.58 -15.16 23.07
CA THR A 641 -0.08 -14.77 24.39
C THR A 641 -0.61 -13.41 24.81
N TYR A 642 -1.38 -13.40 25.89
CA TYR A 642 -1.76 -12.17 26.58
C TYR A 642 -0.74 -11.83 27.67
N VAL A 643 -0.14 -10.65 27.57
CA VAL A 643 0.90 -10.19 28.49
C VAL A 643 0.35 -9.05 29.32
N ALA A 644 0.28 -9.28 30.61
CA ALA A 644 -0.18 -8.34 31.60
C ALA A 644 1.01 -7.61 32.23
N GLY A 645 1.33 -6.41 31.72
CA GLY A 645 2.39 -5.53 32.24
C GLY A 645 1.87 -4.26 32.90
N GLY A 646 2.58 -3.77 33.92
CA GLY A 646 2.18 -2.61 34.73
C GLY A 646 1.06 -2.96 35.73
N ALA A 647 0.93 -2.21 36.82
CA ALA A 647 0.07 -2.55 37.97
C ALA A 647 -1.43 -2.69 37.61
N LEU A 648 -1.81 -3.84 37.04
CA LEU A 648 -3.14 -4.39 37.13
C LEU A 648 -3.46 -4.46 38.63
N GLY A 649 -4.55 -3.83 39.07
CA GLY A 649 -5.03 -4.08 40.43
C GLY A 649 -5.48 -5.55 40.58
N ILE A 650 -6.29 -5.83 41.60
CA ILE A 650 -7.03 -7.11 41.74
C ILE A 650 -7.92 -7.41 40.51
N ASN A 651 -7.31 -7.94 39.45
CA ASN A 651 -7.89 -8.27 38.14
C ASN A 651 -7.83 -9.77 37.91
N THR A 652 -8.85 -10.31 37.25
CA THR A 652 -8.90 -11.70 36.80
C THR A 652 -8.78 -11.75 35.28
N ILE A 653 -7.78 -12.47 34.77
CA ILE A 653 -7.69 -12.87 33.37
C ILE A 653 -8.37 -14.23 33.26
N ASN A 654 -9.55 -14.28 32.66
CA ASN A 654 -10.41 -15.46 32.65
C ASN A 654 -10.59 -15.98 31.23
N LEU A 655 -9.67 -16.84 30.80
CA LEU A 655 -9.70 -17.45 29.47
C LEU A 655 -10.88 -18.42 29.34
N ALA A 656 -11.26 -19.16 30.38
CA ALA A 656 -12.46 -20.00 30.35
C ALA A 656 -13.76 -19.23 30.07
N ALA A 657 -13.86 -18.00 30.59
CA ALA A 657 -15.01 -17.12 30.34
C ALA A 657 -14.83 -16.20 29.13
N ASN A 658 -13.66 -16.25 28.46
CA ASN A 658 -13.24 -15.33 27.41
C ASN A 658 -13.31 -13.84 27.83
N GLN A 659 -12.88 -13.52 29.05
CA GLN A 659 -13.10 -12.22 29.66
C GLN A 659 -11.89 -11.68 30.42
N LEU A 660 -11.73 -10.37 30.35
CA LEU A 660 -10.94 -9.60 31.32
C LEU A 660 -11.89 -9.05 32.40
N GLU A 661 -11.60 -9.28 33.68
CA GLU A 661 -12.44 -8.80 34.79
C GLU A 661 -11.68 -7.85 35.73
N PHE A 662 -12.34 -6.76 36.14
CA PHE A 662 -11.84 -5.83 37.17
C PHE A 662 -12.91 -5.56 38.23
N GLN A 663 -12.58 -5.86 39.49
CA GLN A 663 -13.47 -5.73 40.64
C GLN A 663 -14.81 -6.49 40.46
N GLY A 664 -14.78 -7.65 39.79
CA GLY A 664 -15.95 -8.50 39.57
C GLY A 664 -16.91 -8.03 38.47
N ALA A 665 -16.46 -7.12 37.60
CA ALA A 665 -17.18 -6.72 36.40
C ALA A 665 -16.30 -6.92 35.17
N SER A 666 -16.91 -7.40 34.07
CA SER A 666 -16.24 -7.55 32.77
C SER A 666 -15.74 -6.21 32.23
N ARG A 667 -14.54 -6.23 31.65
CA ARG A 667 -13.80 -5.10 31.05
C ARG A 667 -13.39 -5.37 29.60
N GLY A 668 -14.13 -6.25 28.94
CA GLY A 668 -13.86 -6.66 27.56
C GLY A 668 -13.74 -8.16 27.41
N SER A 669 -13.75 -8.60 26.16
CA SER A 669 -13.60 -9.99 25.76
C SER A 669 -12.14 -10.26 25.39
N LEU A 670 -11.62 -11.38 25.88
CA LEU A 670 -10.33 -11.94 25.46
C LEU A 670 -10.64 -13.27 24.79
N LEU A 671 -10.58 -13.32 23.47
CA LEU A 671 -10.93 -14.50 22.67
C LEU A 671 -9.66 -15.18 22.14
N ASN A 672 -9.68 -16.50 22.03
CA ASN A 672 -8.62 -17.30 21.42
C ASN A 672 -7.22 -16.98 21.96
N PHE A 673 -7.04 -17.07 23.27
CA PHE A 673 -5.73 -17.02 23.92
C PHE A 673 -5.45 -18.35 24.62
N GLU A 674 -4.24 -18.88 24.44
CA GLU A 674 -3.76 -20.08 25.14
C GLU A 674 -2.79 -19.73 26.27
N ASN A 675 -2.06 -18.62 26.16
CA ASN A 675 -0.98 -18.28 27.08
C ASN A 675 -1.22 -16.95 27.80
N VAL A 676 -0.76 -16.90 29.06
CA VAL A 676 -0.76 -15.69 29.87
C VAL A 676 0.61 -15.46 30.48
N GLU A 677 1.14 -14.24 30.31
CA GLU A 677 2.37 -13.79 30.97
C GLU A 677 2.05 -12.65 31.94
N LEU A 678 2.45 -12.82 33.20
CA LEU A 678 2.35 -11.79 34.23
C LEU A 678 3.74 -11.16 34.44
N ASP A 679 3.88 -9.88 34.13
CA ASP A 679 5.13 -9.13 34.31
C ASP A 679 5.10 -8.31 35.61
N ASN A 680 5.56 -8.93 36.70
CA ASN A 680 5.73 -8.30 38.01
C ASN A 680 4.46 -7.64 38.56
N ILE A 681 3.38 -8.43 38.65
CA ILE A 681 2.05 -8.01 39.14
C ILE A 681 1.36 -9.06 40.01
N ASP A 682 0.43 -8.62 40.86
CA ASP A 682 -0.54 -9.46 41.57
C ASP A 682 -1.79 -9.63 40.69
N ALA A 683 -2.08 -10.86 40.25
CA ALA A 683 -3.25 -11.15 39.42
C ALA A 683 -3.86 -12.53 39.71
N THR A 684 -5.10 -12.70 39.28
CA THR A 684 -5.74 -14.01 39.14
C THR A 684 -5.80 -14.43 37.68
N VAL A 685 -5.41 -15.66 37.36
CA VAL A 685 -5.54 -16.24 36.02
C VAL A 685 -6.38 -17.51 36.10
N VAL A 686 -7.32 -17.66 35.18
CA VAL A 686 -8.10 -18.88 34.97
C VAL A 686 -7.96 -19.27 33.50
N GLY A 687 -7.26 -20.36 33.23
CA GLY A 687 -7.14 -20.94 31.90
C GLY A 687 -8.45 -21.56 31.41
N ASN A 688 -8.46 -22.06 30.17
CA ASN A 688 -9.63 -22.61 29.49
C ASN A 688 -9.61 -24.15 29.50
N ASP A 689 -10.31 -24.81 28.57
CA ASP A 689 -10.33 -26.29 28.47
C ASP A 689 -9.18 -26.84 27.58
N GLY A 690 -8.30 -25.98 27.08
CA GLY A 690 -7.12 -26.33 26.28
C GLY A 690 -5.83 -26.22 27.09
N ALA A 691 -4.73 -26.79 26.56
CA ALA A 691 -3.42 -26.72 27.22
C ALA A 691 -2.89 -25.28 27.26
N ASN A 692 -2.84 -24.69 28.45
CA ASN A 692 -2.43 -23.32 28.69
C ASN A 692 -0.97 -23.23 29.18
N VAL A 693 -0.29 -22.13 28.81
CA VAL A 693 0.99 -21.76 29.43
C VAL A 693 0.81 -20.47 30.23
N ILE A 694 0.96 -20.56 31.55
CA ILE A 694 0.83 -19.43 32.46
C ILE A 694 2.18 -19.20 33.13
N THR A 695 2.79 -18.05 32.86
CA THR A 695 4.09 -17.68 33.44
C THR A 695 4.00 -16.36 34.17
N ALA A 696 4.52 -16.30 35.39
CA ALA A 696 4.63 -15.09 36.17
C ALA A 696 6.08 -14.78 36.55
N THR A 697 6.36 -13.50 36.68
CA THR A 697 7.65 -12.96 37.12
C THR A 697 7.41 -11.96 38.25
N GLY A 698 8.39 -11.79 39.15
CA GLY A 698 8.28 -10.91 40.32
C GLY A 698 8.16 -11.68 41.64
N ASP A 699 7.78 -10.95 42.69
CA ASP A 699 7.63 -11.48 44.07
C ASP A 699 6.17 -11.33 44.60
N PHE A 700 5.19 -11.30 43.69
CA PHE A 700 3.78 -11.07 44.03
C PHE A 700 3.04 -12.39 44.20
N ALA A 701 2.23 -12.49 45.27
CA ALA A 701 1.31 -13.60 45.43
C ALA A 701 0.26 -13.59 44.31
N ASN A 702 0.10 -14.70 43.61
CA ASN A 702 -0.82 -14.88 42.49
C ASN A 702 -1.81 -16.03 42.76
N LEU A 703 -2.96 -15.98 42.09
CA LEU A 703 -3.94 -17.07 42.07
C LEU A 703 -4.06 -17.59 40.64
N LEU A 704 -3.47 -18.74 40.35
CA LEU A 704 -3.35 -19.27 39.00
C LEU A 704 -4.10 -20.59 38.89
N SER A 705 -4.94 -20.74 37.87
CA SER A 705 -5.61 -21.99 37.55
C SER A 705 -5.43 -22.33 36.07
N GLY A 706 -5.02 -23.57 35.77
CA GLY A 706 -4.86 -24.08 34.41
C GLY A 706 -6.20 -24.36 33.73
N GLY A 707 -7.15 -24.95 34.47
CA GLY A 707 -8.50 -25.20 33.96
C GLY A 707 -8.64 -26.64 33.51
N GLY A 708 -8.75 -26.88 32.21
CA GLY A 708 -8.66 -28.22 31.64
C GLY A 708 -7.63 -28.25 30.52
N GLY A 709 -6.95 -29.37 30.32
CA GLY A 709 -5.82 -29.44 29.39
C GLY A 709 -4.59 -29.98 30.10
N ASP A 710 -3.49 -30.17 29.37
CA ASP A 710 -2.21 -30.48 30.00
C ASP A 710 -1.45 -29.15 30.16
N ASP A 711 -1.59 -28.51 31.32
CA ASP A 711 -1.17 -27.12 31.53
C ASP A 711 0.27 -26.98 32.03
N LEU A 712 0.90 -25.85 31.73
CA LEU A 712 2.21 -25.47 32.26
C LEU A 712 2.11 -24.16 33.03
N ILE A 713 2.26 -24.22 34.36
CA ILE A 713 2.19 -23.06 35.24
C ILE A 713 3.52 -22.84 35.96
N SER A 714 4.07 -21.64 35.83
CA SER A 714 5.23 -21.16 36.57
C SER A 714 4.85 -19.86 37.28
N ALA A 715 4.61 -19.92 38.59
CA ALA A 715 4.09 -18.80 39.38
C ALA A 715 5.14 -17.75 39.78
N GLY A 716 6.43 -18.06 39.60
CA GLY A 716 7.50 -17.07 39.72
C GLY A 716 7.96 -16.90 41.16
N GLY A 717 7.53 -15.87 41.85
CA GLY A 717 7.85 -15.68 43.26
C GLY A 717 6.75 -14.90 43.96
N GLY A 718 6.62 -15.07 45.27
CA GLY A 718 5.43 -14.68 46.00
C GLY A 718 4.88 -15.85 46.81
N ASP A 719 3.83 -15.64 47.59
CA ASP A 719 3.13 -16.76 48.23
C ASP A 719 1.96 -17.15 47.33
N ASP A 720 2.20 -18.02 46.36
CA ASP A 720 1.28 -18.28 45.26
C ASP A 720 0.25 -19.38 45.58
N THR A 721 -0.91 -19.33 44.93
CA THR A 721 -1.87 -20.42 44.92
C THR A 721 -2.08 -20.88 43.49
N VAL A 722 -1.69 -22.12 43.21
CA VAL A 722 -1.70 -22.72 41.87
C VAL A 722 -2.60 -23.96 41.87
N ASP A 723 -3.49 -24.05 40.88
CA ASP A 723 -4.39 -25.19 40.65
C ASP A 723 -4.28 -25.66 39.19
N GLY A 724 -3.81 -26.87 38.94
CA GLY A 724 -3.69 -27.43 37.58
C GLY A 724 -5.07 -27.57 36.94
N GLY A 725 -5.94 -28.33 37.59
CA GLY A 725 -7.34 -28.47 37.19
C GLY A 725 -7.63 -29.87 36.66
N THR A 726 -7.84 -30.05 35.36
CA THR A 726 -8.01 -31.40 34.77
C THR A 726 -7.04 -31.64 33.63
N GLY A 727 -6.40 -32.81 33.60
CA GLY A 727 -5.38 -33.16 32.64
C GLY A 727 -4.06 -33.39 33.37
N ASN A 728 -2.93 -33.49 32.65
CA ASN A 728 -1.64 -33.77 33.26
C ASN A 728 -0.82 -32.49 33.34
N ASP A 729 -0.90 -31.82 34.48
CA ASP A 729 -0.41 -30.46 34.62
C ASP A 729 1.04 -30.43 35.12
N THR A 730 1.78 -29.38 34.79
CA THR A 730 3.11 -29.11 35.33
C THR A 730 3.10 -27.81 36.10
N LEU A 731 3.32 -27.90 37.42
CA LEU A 731 3.16 -26.79 38.35
C LEU A 731 4.48 -26.48 39.05
N ASP A 732 4.97 -25.26 38.88
CA ASP A 732 6.09 -24.68 39.63
C ASP A 732 5.58 -23.45 40.40
N GLY A 733 5.56 -23.53 41.72
CA GLY A 733 5.24 -22.39 42.59
C GLY A 733 6.33 -21.32 42.57
N GLY A 734 7.57 -21.71 42.27
CA GLY A 734 8.69 -20.77 42.27
C GLY A 734 9.23 -20.50 43.68
N LEU A 735 9.46 -19.22 44.01
CA LEU A 735 10.02 -18.80 45.30
C LEU A 735 8.94 -18.25 46.23
N GLY A 736 8.77 -18.84 47.41
CA GLY A 736 7.90 -18.28 48.47
C GLY A 736 7.18 -19.38 49.22
N ASN A 737 6.01 -19.12 49.78
CA ASN A 737 5.25 -20.16 50.47
C ASN A 737 4.01 -20.49 49.65
N ASP A 738 4.18 -21.44 48.75
CA ASP A 738 3.18 -21.68 47.71
C ASP A 738 2.20 -22.77 48.10
N ARG A 739 1.02 -22.74 47.48
CA ARG A 739 -0.01 -23.73 47.65
C ARG A 739 -0.37 -24.31 46.29
N LEU A 740 0.08 -25.53 46.02
CA LEU A 740 -0.05 -26.20 44.72
C LEU A 740 -1.11 -27.31 44.79
N THR A 741 -1.99 -27.37 43.80
CA THR A 741 -3.04 -28.39 43.66
C THR A 741 -2.96 -28.91 42.24
N GLY A 742 -2.79 -30.21 42.05
CA GLY A 742 -2.70 -30.82 40.72
C GLY A 742 -4.07 -30.90 40.06
N GLY A 743 -5.07 -31.34 40.82
CA GLY A 743 -6.43 -31.49 40.35
C GLY A 743 -6.70 -32.93 39.92
N ALA A 744 -7.13 -33.14 38.68
CA ALA A 744 -7.52 -34.45 38.16
C ALA A 744 -6.64 -34.84 36.97
N GLY A 745 -5.77 -35.82 37.19
CA GLY A 745 -4.91 -36.40 36.17
C GLY A 745 -3.61 -36.82 36.83
N ASP A 746 -2.54 -36.88 36.05
CA ASP A 746 -1.24 -37.32 36.52
C ASP A 746 -0.23 -36.17 36.45
N ASP A 747 -0.17 -35.39 37.53
CA ASP A 747 0.47 -34.07 37.56
C ASP A 747 1.96 -34.09 37.94
N VAL A 748 2.70 -33.05 37.54
CA VAL A 748 4.10 -32.84 37.86
C VAL A 748 4.27 -31.59 38.71
N PHE A 749 4.79 -31.74 39.92
CA PHE A 749 5.12 -30.64 40.80
C PHE A 749 6.63 -30.37 40.78
N ILE A 750 7.01 -29.10 40.77
CA ILE A 750 8.39 -28.62 40.82
C ILE A 750 8.57 -27.82 42.13
N TYR A 751 9.60 -28.17 42.90
CA TYR A 751 9.97 -27.44 44.11
C TYR A 751 11.15 -26.52 43.82
N SER A 752 10.93 -25.21 43.93
CA SER A 752 11.91 -24.18 43.60
C SER A 752 12.39 -23.38 44.83
N GLY A 753 11.72 -23.51 45.98
CA GLY A 753 12.21 -23.09 47.29
C GLY A 753 11.20 -22.30 48.12
N GLY A 754 11.30 -22.42 49.45
CA GLY A 754 10.38 -21.79 50.40
C GLY A 754 9.47 -22.83 51.09
N ASN A 755 8.35 -22.43 51.71
CA ASN A 755 7.52 -23.36 52.52
C ASN A 755 6.22 -23.73 51.79
N ASP A 756 6.31 -24.70 50.90
CA ASP A 756 5.22 -25.00 49.97
C ASP A 756 4.32 -26.12 50.49
N VAL A 757 3.07 -26.10 50.03
CA VAL A 757 2.04 -27.07 50.39
C VAL A 757 1.41 -27.65 49.12
N ILE A 758 1.63 -28.94 48.87
CA ILE A 758 0.93 -29.68 47.81
C ILE A 758 -0.35 -30.28 48.40
N THR A 759 -1.52 -29.95 47.85
CA THR A 759 -2.80 -30.16 48.55
C THR A 759 -3.51 -31.47 48.24
N ASP A 760 -3.14 -32.14 47.15
CA ASP A 760 -3.85 -33.29 46.61
C ASP A 760 -2.92 -34.30 45.91
N PHE A 761 -1.69 -34.43 46.39
CA PHE A 761 -0.73 -35.40 45.84
C PHE A 761 -1.26 -36.84 45.91
N ASN A 762 -1.39 -37.49 44.75
CA ASN A 762 -2.00 -38.79 44.46
C ASN A 762 -3.54 -38.81 44.42
N THR A 763 -4.19 -37.69 44.07
CA THR A 763 -5.63 -37.60 43.85
C THR A 763 -5.86 -37.33 42.38
N GLY A 764 -6.10 -38.35 41.56
CA GLY A 764 -6.14 -38.18 40.08
C GLY A 764 -5.66 -39.40 39.30
N ASN A 765 -4.94 -40.29 39.99
CA ASN A 765 -4.21 -41.40 39.37
C ASN A 765 -4.97 -42.24 38.33
N THR A 766 -4.30 -42.54 37.24
CA THR A 766 -4.78 -43.51 36.24
C THR A 766 -4.17 -44.91 36.42
N GLY A 767 -3.21 -45.07 37.35
CA GLY A 767 -2.41 -46.28 37.55
C GLY A 767 -2.30 -46.83 38.97
N THR A 768 -1.51 -47.90 39.13
CA THR A 768 -1.22 -48.51 40.44
C THR A 768 0.17 -48.11 40.94
N LEU A 769 0.29 -47.74 42.21
CA LEU A 769 1.61 -47.43 42.81
C LEU A 769 2.59 -48.62 42.63
N ASP A 770 3.85 -48.31 42.31
CA ASP A 770 4.95 -49.27 42.07
C ASP A 770 4.76 -50.23 40.87
N ASP A 771 3.92 -49.90 39.89
CA ASP A 771 3.66 -50.76 38.73
C ASP A 771 4.68 -50.65 37.59
N GLY A 772 5.63 -49.73 37.70
CA GLY A 772 6.62 -49.54 36.66
C GLY A 772 6.17 -48.56 35.58
N ASP A 773 5.18 -47.71 35.83
CA ASP A 773 4.71 -46.61 34.99
C ASP A 773 4.77 -45.28 35.77
N ALA A 774 5.49 -44.30 35.23
CA ALA A 774 5.71 -42.98 35.86
C ALA A 774 4.84 -41.88 35.22
N THR A 775 3.85 -42.27 34.41
CA THR A 775 2.92 -41.35 33.72
C THR A 775 1.54 -41.34 34.32
N ASN A 776 1.24 -42.30 35.19
CA ASN A 776 -0.11 -42.62 35.61
C ASN A 776 -0.33 -42.36 37.11
N ASN A 777 0.56 -41.54 37.69
CA ASN A 777 0.46 -40.97 39.03
C ASN A 777 1.15 -39.61 39.04
N ASP A 778 0.79 -38.78 40.01
CA ASP A 778 1.47 -37.53 40.32
C ASP A 778 2.97 -37.75 40.60
N PHE A 779 3.78 -36.75 40.25
CA PHE A 779 5.22 -36.84 40.27
C PHE A 779 5.87 -35.57 40.82
N ILE A 780 6.91 -35.75 41.65
CA ILE A 780 7.82 -34.69 42.09
C ILE A 780 9.23 -35.26 42.26
N ASP A 781 10.25 -34.53 41.83
CA ASP A 781 11.65 -34.94 42.00
C ASP A 781 12.34 -34.24 43.15
N LEU A 782 12.62 -35.02 44.18
CA LEU A 782 13.35 -34.59 45.37
C LEU A 782 14.70 -35.29 45.50
N SER A 783 15.24 -35.84 44.40
CA SER A 783 16.48 -36.63 44.42
C SER A 783 17.73 -35.83 44.80
N ASP A 784 17.69 -34.51 44.66
CA ASP A 784 18.74 -33.60 45.14
C ASP A 784 18.70 -33.41 46.66
N TYR A 785 17.53 -33.56 47.29
CA TYR A 785 17.33 -33.44 48.74
C TYR A 785 17.47 -34.79 49.46
N TYR A 786 17.09 -35.91 48.83
CA TYR A 786 17.10 -37.24 49.46
C TYR A 786 17.98 -38.25 48.72
N GLY A 787 18.68 -39.11 49.46
CA GLY A 787 19.56 -40.14 48.87
C GLY A 787 18.83 -41.38 48.39
N ASN A 788 17.70 -41.67 49.03
CA ASN A 788 16.82 -42.78 48.72
C ASN A 788 15.43 -42.52 49.31
N ILE A 789 14.45 -43.33 48.92
CA ILE A 789 13.05 -43.16 49.35
C ILE A 789 12.83 -43.34 50.85
N PHE A 790 13.70 -44.09 51.55
CA PHE A 790 13.57 -44.30 53.00
C PHE A 790 13.94 -43.05 53.78
N ASP A 791 14.90 -42.25 53.29
CA ASP A 791 15.29 -40.98 53.91
C ASP A 791 14.11 -40.01 53.89
N LEU A 792 13.46 -39.85 52.72
CA LEU A 792 12.25 -39.04 52.54
C LEU A 792 11.12 -39.51 53.46
N LYS A 793 10.83 -40.82 53.47
CA LYS A 793 9.77 -41.38 54.33
C LYS A 793 10.05 -41.18 55.81
N ALA A 794 11.31 -41.23 56.22
CA ALA A 794 11.71 -41.02 57.62
C ALA A 794 11.58 -39.56 58.03
N ASP A 795 11.89 -38.62 57.13
CA ASP A 795 11.66 -37.19 57.31
C ASP A 795 10.18 -36.89 57.49
N LEU A 796 9.35 -37.32 56.53
CA LEU A 796 7.90 -37.16 56.59
C LEU A 796 7.26 -37.82 57.83
N SER A 797 7.87 -38.89 58.35
CA SER A 797 7.39 -39.57 59.56
C SER A 797 7.75 -38.86 60.87
N ASP A 798 8.66 -37.88 60.86
CA ASP A 798 9.07 -37.14 62.06
C ASP A 798 7.95 -36.17 62.49
N ASN A 799 7.61 -35.23 61.60
CA ASN A 799 6.67 -34.15 61.87
C ASN A 799 5.58 -33.97 60.79
N GLY A 800 5.59 -34.76 59.72
CA GLY A 800 4.64 -34.64 58.59
C GLY A 800 5.08 -33.66 57.50
N ILE A 801 6.27 -33.08 57.60
CA ILE A 801 6.82 -32.07 56.68
C ILE A 801 8.17 -32.57 56.16
N LEU A 802 8.46 -32.30 54.88
CA LEU A 802 9.79 -32.50 54.32
C LEU A 802 10.63 -31.24 54.54
N ASP A 803 11.45 -31.25 55.58
CA ASP A 803 12.32 -30.13 55.99
C ASP A 803 13.72 -30.60 56.44
N GLN A 804 13.99 -31.91 56.34
CA GLN A 804 15.19 -32.57 56.85
C GLN A 804 15.44 -32.34 58.35
N SER A 805 14.40 -32.11 59.17
CA SER A 805 14.55 -31.79 60.60
C SER A 805 15.10 -32.94 61.45
N ASN A 806 15.13 -34.17 60.92
CA ASN A 806 15.53 -35.38 61.63
C ASN A 806 17.02 -35.80 61.45
N PHE A 807 17.96 -34.85 61.28
CA PHE A 807 19.42 -35.12 61.13
C PHE A 807 20.03 -36.04 62.20
N ALA A 808 19.38 -36.20 63.36
CA ALA A 808 19.83 -37.10 64.41
C ALA A 808 19.64 -38.59 64.06
N THR A 809 18.75 -38.92 63.11
CA THR A 809 18.36 -40.29 62.75
C THR A 809 18.61 -40.62 61.28
N VAL A 810 18.73 -39.61 60.40
CA VAL A 810 18.99 -39.77 58.96
C VAL A 810 20.19 -38.88 58.56
N ASP A 811 21.04 -39.39 57.65
CA ASP A 811 22.24 -38.68 57.18
C ASP A 811 21.99 -38.04 55.80
N TYR A 812 21.86 -36.71 55.77
CA TYR A 812 21.72 -35.92 54.55
C TYR A 812 23.04 -35.34 54.03
N THR A 813 24.20 -35.81 54.50
CA THR A 813 25.51 -35.26 54.11
C THR A 813 25.72 -35.36 52.58
N GLY A 814 25.96 -34.21 51.94
CA GLY A 814 26.18 -34.12 50.50
C GLY A 814 24.91 -33.99 49.65
N LYS A 815 23.77 -33.74 50.29
CA LYS A 815 22.49 -33.37 49.65
C LYS A 815 22.23 -31.87 49.74
N THR A 816 21.35 -31.39 48.87
CA THR A 816 20.81 -30.04 48.95
C THR A 816 19.96 -29.93 50.21
N LEU A 817 20.13 -28.83 50.95
CA LEU A 817 19.35 -28.54 52.14
C LEU A 817 18.18 -27.63 51.78
N PHE A 818 17.02 -27.85 52.39
CA PHE A 818 15.87 -26.95 52.27
C PHE A 818 16.16 -25.52 52.76
N SER A 819 17.27 -25.30 53.48
CA SER A 819 17.84 -23.98 53.78
C SER A 819 16.87 -22.97 54.44
N GLY A 820 15.86 -23.46 55.16
CA GLY A 820 14.83 -22.67 55.82
C GLY A 820 13.44 -22.76 55.18
N GLY A 821 13.33 -23.39 54.01
CA GLY A 821 12.06 -23.82 53.41
C GLY A 821 11.62 -25.21 53.87
N SER A 822 10.49 -25.68 53.33
CA SER A 822 9.91 -26.99 53.59
C SER A 822 8.90 -27.38 52.51
N LEU A 823 8.52 -28.66 52.44
CA LEU A 823 7.41 -29.12 51.62
C LEU A 823 6.41 -29.95 52.44
N GLU A 824 5.17 -29.51 52.52
CA GLU A 824 4.06 -30.22 53.17
C GLU A 824 3.15 -30.87 52.12
N PHE A 825 2.68 -32.08 52.38
CA PHE A 825 1.69 -32.76 51.54
C PHE A 825 0.41 -32.99 52.33
N LEU A 826 -0.72 -32.49 51.83
CA LEU A 826 -2.02 -32.76 52.43
C LEU A 826 -2.59 -34.07 51.87
N GLY A 827 -3.04 -34.98 52.74
CA GLY A 827 -3.66 -36.24 52.33
C GLY A 827 -2.69 -37.34 51.87
N ALA A 828 -1.42 -37.03 51.62
CA ALA A 828 -0.37 -38.02 51.35
C ALA A 828 0.43 -38.39 52.62
N GLY A 829 0.92 -39.62 52.68
CA GLY A 829 1.78 -40.07 53.78
C GLY A 829 2.98 -40.86 53.28
N PRO A 830 3.84 -41.39 54.17
CA PRO A 830 5.05 -42.12 53.76
C PRO A 830 4.80 -43.30 52.82
N SER A 831 3.60 -43.88 52.83
CA SER A 831 3.21 -44.97 51.91
C SER A 831 2.85 -44.49 50.49
N SER A 832 2.57 -43.20 50.30
CA SER A 832 2.19 -42.62 49.01
C SER A 832 3.39 -42.44 48.06
N PHE A 833 4.62 -42.41 48.60
CA PHE A 833 5.83 -42.20 47.81
C PHE A 833 6.51 -43.53 47.41
N THR A 834 6.90 -43.65 46.14
CA THR A 834 7.60 -44.81 45.56
C THR A 834 8.93 -44.39 44.91
N ALA A 835 9.82 -45.34 44.62
CA ALA A 835 11.07 -45.05 43.89
C ALA A 835 11.27 -46.03 42.75
N GLU A 836 11.25 -45.51 41.52
CA GLU A 836 11.37 -46.30 40.32
C GLU A 836 12.80 -46.26 39.74
N ASN A 837 13.26 -47.40 39.20
CA ASN A 837 14.64 -47.60 38.72
C ASN A 837 14.73 -47.65 37.18
N THR A 838 15.92 -47.36 36.67
CA THR A 838 16.12 -46.59 35.44
C THR A 838 16.90 -47.38 34.36
N GLY A 839 16.30 -47.68 33.19
CA GLY A 839 16.81 -48.54 32.12
C GLY A 839 17.62 -47.88 30.98
N VAL A 840 18.48 -46.89 31.28
CA VAL A 840 19.16 -46.03 30.27
C VAL A 840 20.41 -46.64 29.61
N VAL A 841 20.65 -46.34 28.32
CA VAL A 841 21.83 -46.73 27.53
C VAL A 841 22.99 -45.73 27.66
N CYS A 842 24.22 -46.17 27.97
CA CYS A 842 25.36 -45.26 28.20
C CYS A 842 26.76 -45.87 28.01
N PHE A 843 27.75 -44.99 27.83
CA PHE A 843 29.19 -45.30 27.75
C PHE A 843 29.88 -45.14 29.11
N GLY A 844 30.82 -46.03 29.44
CA GLY A 844 31.64 -45.88 30.64
C GLY A 844 32.71 -44.79 30.47
N LYS A 845 32.93 -43.98 31.50
CA LYS A 845 34.02 -43.01 31.58
C LYS A 845 35.36 -43.61 31.17
N GLY A 846 36.12 -42.89 30.36
CA GLY A 846 37.38 -43.29 29.73
C GLY A 846 37.22 -43.88 28.33
N THR A 847 36.00 -44.01 27.82
CA THR A 847 35.72 -44.45 26.44
C THR A 847 36.04 -43.31 25.47
N ALA A 848 36.88 -43.56 24.46
CA ALA A 848 37.17 -42.59 23.42
C ALA A 848 36.12 -42.63 22.30
N ILE A 849 35.52 -41.51 21.97
CA ILE A 849 34.53 -41.32 20.90
C ILE A 849 35.21 -40.60 19.74
N ARG A 850 34.98 -41.07 18.50
CA ARG A 850 35.57 -40.46 17.31
C ARG A 850 34.92 -39.13 16.97
N THR A 851 35.74 -38.09 16.84
CA THR A 851 35.34 -36.77 16.32
C THR A 851 36.10 -36.48 15.01
N PRO A 852 35.67 -35.48 14.22
CA PRO A 852 36.42 -35.04 13.02
C PRO A 852 37.86 -34.62 13.30
N SER A 853 38.16 -34.19 14.53
CA SER A 853 39.47 -33.70 14.96
C SER A 853 40.33 -34.76 15.67
N GLY A 854 39.82 -35.99 15.82
CA GLY A 854 40.48 -37.09 16.53
C GLY A 854 39.58 -37.77 17.56
N ASP A 855 40.08 -38.84 18.18
CA ASP A 855 39.32 -39.55 19.21
C ASP A 855 39.42 -38.78 20.55
N VAL A 856 38.27 -38.43 21.14
CA VAL A 856 38.14 -37.64 22.39
C VAL A 856 37.49 -38.49 23.47
N LEU A 857 37.90 -38.37 24.73
CA LEU A 857 37.25 -39.12 25.81
C LEU A 857 35.81 -38.65 26.00
N VAL A 858 34.90 -39.58 26.26
CA VAL A 858 33.46 -39.32 26.34
C VAL A 858 33.11 -38.32 27.45
N GLU A 859 33.88 -38.30 28.55
CA GLU A 859 33.74 -37.32 29.64
C GLU A 859 34.15 -35.88 29.25
N ASP A 860 34.96 -35.73 28.20
CA ASP A 860 35.48 -34.44 27.79
C ASP A 860 34.57 -33.76 26.75
N LEU A 861 33.66 -34.51 26.10
CA LEU A 861 32.65 -33.98 25.16
C LEU A 861 31.61 -33.09 25.84
N LYS A 862 31.03 -32.14 25.10
CA LYS A 862 30.01 -31.18 25.54
C LYS A 862 28.89 -31.00 24.48
N VAL A 863 27.76 -30.40 24.87
CA VAL A 863 26.69 -30.03 23.93
C VAL A 863 27.29 -29.14 22.82
N GLY A 864 26.94 -29.43 21.57
CA GLY A 864 27.44 -28.74 20.38
C GLY A 864 28.69 -29.33 19.75
N ASP A 865 29.45 -30.19 20.46
CA ASP A 865 30.61 -30.87 19.87
C ASP A 865 30.18 -31.81 18.72
N LEU A 866 31.05 -31.94 17.72
CA LEU A 866 30.81 -32.79 16.56
C LEU A 866 31.36 -34.20 16.76
N VAL A 867 30.50 -35.20 16.61
CA VAL A 867 30.87 -36.63 16.67
C VAL A 867 30.73 -37.25 15.29
N THR A 868 31.71 -38.04 14.88
CA THR A 868 31.67 -38.76 13.60
C THR A 868 30.65 -39.90 13.68
N THR A 869 29.62 -39.85 12.84
CA THR A 869 28.63 -40.91 12.69
C THR A 869 28.92 -41.78 11.47
N LEU A 870 28.36 -42.99 11.44
CA LEU A 870 28.51 -43.92 10.32
C LEU A 870 27.76 -43.44 9.07
N ASP A 871 26.53 -42.94 9.25
CA ASP A 871 25.55 -42.74 8.16
C ASP A 871 25.42 -41.27 7.73
N ASN A 872 25.54 -40.30 8.64
CA ASN A 872 25.13 -38.91 8.41
C ASN A 872 26.29 -37.90 8.53
N GLY A 873 27.55 -38.34 8.45
CA GLY A 873 28.70 -37.46 8.68
C GLY A 873 28.81 -36.97 10.14
N PRO A 874 29.57 -35.90 10.42
CA PRO A 874 29.70 -35.35 11.77
C PRO A 874 28.41 -34.70 12.25
N GLN A 875 27.86 -35.20 13.35
CA GLN A 875 26.61 -34.71 13.94
C GLN A 875 26.88 -34.00 15.26
N ARG A 876 26.07 -32.98 15.57
CA ARG A 876 26.21 -32.18 16.80
C ARG A 876 25.54 -32.88 17.96
N ILE A 877 26.23 -32.96 19.09
CA ILE A 877 25.62 -33.42 20.34
C ILE A 877 24.55 -32.41 20.74
N ARG A 878 23.30 -32.85 20.83
CA ARG A 878 22.14 -32.05 21.26
C ARG A 878 21.95 -32.09 22.77
N TRP A 879 22.27 -33.24 23.36
CA TRP A 879 22.19 -33.44 24.79
C TRP A 879 23.26 -34.43 25.23
N ILE A 880 23.93 -34.13 26.34
CA ILE A 880 24.91 -35.01 26.97
C ILE A 880 24.73 -34.94 28.48
N ASN A 881 24.74 -36.10 29.11
CA ASN A 881 24.59 -36.19 30.55
C ASN A 881 25.40 -37.36 31.12
N SER A 882 25.71 -37.32 32.42
CA SER A 882 26.51 -38.32 33.10
C SER A 882 25.94 -38.75 34.45
N ARG A 883 26.07 -40.05 34.76
CA ARG A 883 25.62 -40.63 36.03
C ARG A 883 26.68 -41.52 36.64
N SER A 884 26.99 -41.32 37.92
CA SER A 884 28.02 -42.09 38.63
C SER A 884 27.43 -43.04 39.67
N TYR A 885 27.99 -44.26 39.73
CA TYR A 885 27.63 -45.28 40.70
C TYR A 885 28.83 -45.67 41.56
N GLY A 886 28.66 -45.57 42.88
CA GLY A 886 29.67 -45.89 43.88
C GLY A 886 29.65 -47.35 44.38
N PRO A 887 30.59 -47.72 45.27
CA PRO A 887 30.74 -49.09 45.77
C PRO A 887 29.50 -49.72 46.43
N SER A 888 28.71 -48.93 47.16
CA SER A 888 27.48 -49.40 47.82
C SER A 888 26.38 -49.75 46.80
N GLN A 889 26.13 -48.85 45.85
CA GLN A 889 25.15 -49.05 44.78
C GLN A 889 25.54 -50.23 43.89
N MET A 890 26.83 -50.34 43.52
CA MET A 890 27.33 -51.45 42.72
C MET A 890 27.26 -52.78 43.46
N ALA A 891 27.39 -52.82 44.79
CA ALA A 891 27.16 -54.04 45.56
C ALA A 891 25.67 -54.44 45.59
N ALA A 892 24.76 -53.47 45.65
CA ALA A 892 23.32 -53.69 45.74
C ALA A 892 22.65 -54.04 44.39
N ALA A 893 23.19 -53.57 43.27
CA ALA A 893 22.57 -53.71 41.96
C ALA A 893 23.49 -54.41 40.94
N THR A 894 23.10 -55.60 40.49
CA THR A 894 23.89 -56.35 39.49
C THR A 894 23.73 -55.82 38.06
N HIS A 895 22.66 -55.08 37.78
CA HIS A 895 22.33 -54.55 36.45
C HIS A 895 23.11 -53.28 36.06
N ILE A 896 23.64 -52.53 37.03
CA ILE A 896 24.46 -51.32 36.78
C ILE A 896 25.93 -51.65 36.50
N HIS A 897 26.34 -52.91 36.62
CA HIS A 897 27.71 -53.32 36.29
C HIS A 897 27.95 -53.24 34.78
N PRO A 898 29.05 -52.59 34.35
CA PRO A 898 29.31 -52.40 32.93
C PRO A 898 29.67 -53.71 32.25
N VAL A 899 29.37 -53.79 30.96
CA VAL A 899 29.88 -54.81 30.06
C VAL A 899 31.23 -54.32 29.54
N LEU A 900 32.25 -55.17 29.71
CA LEU A 900 33.56 -55.00 29.11
C LEU A 900 33.60 -55.74 27.78
N ILE A 901 33.95 -55.02 26.72
CA ILE A 901 34.33 -55.54 25.41
C ILE A 901 35.85 -55.38 25.30
N LYS A 902 36.58 -56.49 25.23
CA LYS A 902 38.05 -56.46 25.17
C LYS A 902 38.56 -55.84 23.88
N ARG A 903 39.70 -55.15 23.98
CA ARG A 903 40.49 -54.68 22.83
C ARG A 903 40.64 -55.75 21.75
N GLY A 904 40.50 -55.35 20.49
CA GLY A 904 40.60 -56.19 19.30
C GLY A 904 39.30 -56.83 18.86
N LEU A 905 38.27 -56.85 19.72
CA LEU A 905 36.95 -57.39 19.38
C LEU A 905 36.07 -56.29 18.77
N PHE A 906 35.32 -56.61 17.71
CA PHE A 906 34.47 -55.66 16.97
C PHE A 906 35.17 -54.40 16.43
N GLY A 907 36.50 -54.42 16.34
CA GLY A 907 37.29 -53.24 15.94
C GLY A 907 37.75 -52.36 17.10
N ALA A 908 37.55 -52.80 18.35
CA ALA A 908 37.90 -52.04 19.56
C ALA A 908 39.40 -51.72 19.64
N GLY A 909 39.76 -50.44 19.61
CA GLY A 909 41.13 -49.93 19.75
C GLY A 909 41.69 -50.13 21.17
N ARG A 910 40.82 -49.99 22.19
CA ARG A 910 41.08 -50.33 23.60
C ARG A 910 39.87 -51.07 24.19
N ASP A 911 39.96 -51.41 25.47
CA ASP A 911 38.85 -52.02 26.21
C ASP A 911 37.66 -51.04 26.28
N LEU A 912 36.53 -51.41 25.69
CA LEU A 912 35.31 -50.60 25.67
C LEU A 912 34.39 -50.99 26.82
N TRP A 913 33.89 -49.98 27.54
CA TRP A 913 32.98 -50.12 28.67
C TRP A 913 31.63 -49.51 28.33
N VAL A 914 30.56 -50.29 28.43
CA VAL A 914 29.19 -49.82 28.14
C VAL A 914 28.19 -50.38 29.14
N SER A 915 27.02 -49.74 29.25
CA SER A 915 25.93 -50.27 30.07
C SER A 915 25.38 -51.58 29.48
N GLN A 916 24.69 -52.38 30.29
CA GLN A 916 24.22 -53.71 29.89
C GLN A 916 23.23 -53.68 28.70
N GLN A 917 22.49 -52.59 28.52
CA GLN A 917 21.46 -52.45 27.49
C GLN A 917 21.99 -51.85 26.17
N HIS A 918 23.24 -51.37 26.15
CA HIS A 918 23.85 -50.65 25.03
C HIS A 918 23.93 -51.49 23.75
N GLY A 919 23.58 -50.88 22.61
CA GLY A 919 23.64 -51.51 21.30
C GLY A 919 25.02 -51.48 20.65
N ILE A 920 25.52 -52.65 20.24
CA ILE A 920 26.73 -52.81 19.42
C ILE A 920 26.32 -53.29 18.04
N LEU A 921 26.76 -52.60 16.98
CA LEU A 921 26.34 -52.92 15.61
C LEU A 921 27.04 -54.20 15.10
N LEU A 922 26.27 -55.13 14.53
CA LEU A 922 26.77 -56.37 13.93
C LEU A 922 26.50 -56.42 12.42
N GLY A 923 27.55 -56.51 11.60
CA GLY A 923 27.49 -56.30 10.14
C GLY A 923 27.39 -57.55 9.24
N ARG A 924 26.71 -58.63 9.63
CA ARG A 924 26.50 -59.79 8.72
C ARG A 924 25.08 -60.33 8.60
N ALA A 925 24.11 -59.71 9.27
CA ALA A 925 22.69 -60.06 9.20
C ALA A 925 21.81 -58.81 9.04
N GLY A 926 22.17 -57.94 8.08
CA GLY A 926 21.41 -56.72 7.77
C GLY A 926 21.54 -55.64 8.85
N ASP A 927 22.79 -55.25 9.18
CA ASP A 927 23.16 -54.21 10.15
C ASP A 927 22.18 -54.07 11.32
N GLN A 928 22.37 -54.90 12.35
CA GLN A 928 21.50 -54.90 13.53
C GLN A 928 22.28 -54.61 14.80
N PHE A 929 21.67 -53.91 15.75
CA PHE A 929 22.23 -53.73 17.08
C PHE A 929 22.04 -54.98 17.93
N ALA A 930 23.10 -55.44 18.59
CA ALA A 930 23.06 -56.45 19.62
C ALA A 930 23.33 -55.82 21.00
N ARG A 931 22.46 -56.11 21.97
CA ARG A 931 22.66 -55.61 23.34
C ARG A 931 23.91 -56.22 23.98
N ALA A 932 24.71 -55.38 24.63
CA ALA A 932 25.97 -55.77 25.25
C ALA A 932 25.84 -56.93 26.26
N LYS A 933 24.76 -56.97 27.05
CA LYS A 933 24.50 -58.09 27.97
C LYS A 933 24.30 -59.44 27.26
N HIS A 934 23.66 -59.45 26.09
CA HIS A 934 23.47 -60.67 25.32
C HIS A 934 24.78 -61.11 24.64
N LEU A 935 25.62 -60.15 24.25
CA LEU A 935 26.98 -60.44 23.77
C LEU A 935 27.86 -61.04 24.88
N ALA A 936 27.73 -60.56 26.12
CA ALA A 936 28.47 -61.13 27.26
C ALA A 936 28.16 -62.62 27.53
N GLU A 937 26.96 -63.08 27.15
CA GLU A 937 26.54 -64.48 27.25
C GLU A 937 27.03 -65.34 26.09
N SER A 938 27.27 -64.75 24.92
CA SER A 938 27.44 -65.47 23.65
C SER A 938 28.81 -65.30 22.98
N THR A 939 29.61 -64.32 23.41
CA THR A 939 30.82 -63.88 22.71
C THR A 939 32.04 -63.98 23.62
N GLU A 940 33.08 -64.67 23.14
CA GLU A 940 34.36 -64.70 23.85
C GLU A 940 35.02 -63.32 23.85
N GLY A 941 35.52 -62.87 24.99
CA GLY A 941 36.08 -61.52 25.15
C GLY A 941 35.08 -60.44 25.57
N VAL A 942 33.78 -60.73 25.61
CA VAL A 942 32.75 -59.85 26.23
C VAL A 942 32.34 -60.42 27.58
N ARG A 943 32.26 -59.58 28.63
CA ARG A 943 31.81 -60.00 29.97
C ARG A 943 31.21 -58.86 30.78
N ILE A 944 30.25 -59.18 31.65
CA ILE A 944 29.81 -58.26 32.71
C ILE A 944 30.91 -58.19 33.77
N ALA A 945 31.40 -56.98 34.06
CA ALA A 945 32.53 -56.76 34.95
C ALA A 945 32.11 -56.61 36.42
N ARG A 946 31.61 -57.72 37.00
CA ARG A 946 31.13 -57.79 38.40
C ARG A 946 32.14 -57.43 39.50
N GLY A 947 33.42 -57.26 39.15
CA GLY A 947 34.48 -56.87 40.09
C GLY A 947 34.76 -55.37 40.13
N LYS A 948 34.08 -54.56 39.30
CA LYS A 948 34.27 -53.10 39.26
C LYS A 948 33.46 -52.47 40.39
N LYS A 949 34.14 -51.71 41.26
CA LYS A 949 33.56 -51.12 42.48
C LYS A 949 32.93 -49.74 42.25
N SER A 950 33.16 -49.10 41.12
CA SER A 950 32.48 -47.86 40.74
C SER A 950 32.53 -47.66 39.23
N VAL A 951 31.55 -46.96 38.68
CA VAL A 951 31.48 -46.62 37.26
C VAL A 951 30.76 -45.29 37.07
N THR A 952 31.23 -44.48 36.14
CA THR A 952 30.51 -43.31 35.63
C THR A 952 30.07 -43.62 34.22
N TYR A 953 28.80 -43.38 33.92
CA TYR A 953 28.16 -43.58 32.64
C TYR A 953 27.83 -42.23 32.00
N ILE A 954 27.99 -42.11 30.69
CA ILE A 954 27.73 -40.88 29.93
C ILE A 954 26.85 -41.21 28.73
N HIS A 955 25.86 -40.36 28.49
CA HIS A 955 24.81 -40.46 27.47
C HIS A 955 25.04 -39.39 26.40
N LEU A 956 24.87 -39.73 25.13
CA LEU A 956 25.09 -38.81 23.99
C LEU A 956 23.90 -38.84 23.04
N MET A 957 23.18 -37.74 22.87
CA MET A 957 22.05 -37.61 21.95
C MET A 957 22.36 -36.62 20.82
N PHE A 958 21.73 -36.83 19.67
CA PHE A 958 21.85 -36.04 18.44
C PHE A 958 20.44 -35.65 17.96
N ASP A 959 20.29 -34.97 16.81
CA ASP A 959 18.97 -34.62 16.24
C ASP A 959 18.17 -35.83 15.74
N ALA A 960 18.84 -36.95 15.50
CA ALA A 960 18.24 -38.25 15.19
C ALA A 960 19.13 -39.37 15.73
N HIS A 961 18.58 -40.57 15.92
CA HIS A 961 19.38 -41.71 16.40
C HIS A 961 20.56 -42.03 15.46
N GLN A 962 21.79 -42.09 15.99
CA GLN A 962 23.01 -42.28 15.20
C GLN A 962 23.74 -43.59 15.56
N VAL A 963 24.52 -44.09 14.60
CA VAL A 963 25.61 -45.04 14.88
C VAL A 963 26.91 -44.24 15.00
N ILE A 964 27.54 -44.26 16.18
CA ILE A 964 28.80 -43.56 16.45
C ILE A 964 29.95 -44.54 16.67
N PHE A 965 31.20 -44.06 16.65
CA PHE A 965 32.37 -44.93 16.88
C PHE A 965 32.95 -44.73 18.28
N ALA A 966 32.75 -45.70 19.15
CA ALA A 966 33.30 -45.74 20.51
C ALA A 966 34.45 -46.76 20.60
N GLU A 967 35.66 -46.32 20.92
CA GLU A 967 36.90 -47.09 20.79
C GLU A 967 37.02 -47.75 19.40
N ASN A 968 36.57 -47.08 18.34
CA ASN A 968 36.50 -47.63 16.98
C ASN A 968 35.49 -48.79 16.77
N VAL A 969 34.59 -49.04 17.74
CA VAL A 969 33.46 -49.96 17.62
C VAL A 969 32.20 -49.16 17.24
N PRO A 970 31.53 -49.47 16.11
CA PRO A 970 30.25 -48.86 15.79
C PRO A 970 29.19 -49.24 16.84
N SER A 971 28.72 -48.22 17.55
CA SER A 971 27.88 -48.33 18.74
C SER A 971 26.72 -47.36 18.64
N GLU A 972 25.68 -47.64 19.41
CA GLU A 972 24.46 -46.85 19.47
C GLU A 972 24.68 -45.48 20.16
N SER A 973 24.08 -44.41 19.65
CA SER A 973 23.90 -43.17 20.44
C SER A 973 22.76 -43.34 21.45
N PHE A 974 22.48 -42.34 22.27
CA PHE A 974 21.33 -42.37 23.15
C PHE A 974 20.03 -42.35 22.32
N TYR A 975 19.13 -43.29 22.62
CA TYR A 975 17.75 -43.32 22.13
C TYR A 975 16.81 -43.15 23.32
N PRO A 976 16.00 -42.08 23.39
CA PRO A 976 15.11 -41.78 24.50
C PRO A 976 13.84 -42.64 24.43
N GLY A 977 13.99 -43.96 24.50
CA GLY A 977 12.85 -44.86 24.60
C GLY A 977 12.10 -44.68 25.94
N PRO A 978 10.87 -45.22 26.07
CA PRO A 978 10.05 -45.03 27.28
C PRO A 978 10.78 -45.43 28.58
N MET A 979 11.49 -46.57 28.55
CA MET A 979 12.31 -47.02 29.69
C MET A 979 13.57 -46.19 29.97
N ALA A 980 14.01 -45.34 29.03
CA ALA A 980 15.17 -44.47 29.18
C ALA A 980 14.76 -43.09 29.69
N LEU A 981 13.59 -42.62 29.28
CA LEU A 981 12.94 -41.40 29.76
C LEU A 981 12.42 -41.54 31.19
N LYS A 982 11.78 -42.69 31.50
CA LYS A 982 11.43 -43.13 32.87
C LYS A 982 12.61 -43.21 33.84
N ALA A 983 13.79 -43.12 33.27
CA ALA A 983 15.03 -43.53 33.86
C ALA A 983 16.02 -42.37 34.06
N MET A 984 15.63 -41.19 33.62
CA MET A 984 16.27 -39.95 33.99
C MET A 984 15.88 -39.60 35.43
N THR A 985 16.75 -38.90 36.16
CA THR A 985 16.25 -38.09 37.29
C THR A 985 15.35 -37.00 36.69
N ALA A 986 14.45 -36.40 37.44
CA ALA A 986 13.65 -35.36 36.84
C ALA A 986 14.45 -34.08 36.58
N GLN A 987 15.50 -33.79 37.35
CA GLN A 987 16.44 -32.74 36.94
C GLN A 987 17.03 -33.01 35.53
N ASP A 988 17.35 -34.27 35.24
CA ASP A 988 17.82 -34.68 33.91
C ASP A 988 16.70 -34.66 32.88
N ARG A 989 15.45 -34.91 33.28
CA ARG A 989 14.25 -34.90 32.42
C ARG A 989 13.78 -33.50 32.07
N PHE A 990 13.87 -32.59 33.03
CA PHE A 990 13.67 -31.16 32.87
C PHE A 990 14.72 -30.56 31.95
N ASN A 991 16.00 -30.86 32.18
CA ASN A 991 17.07 -30.46 31.25
C ASN A 991 16.89 -31.09 29.85
N PHE A 992 16.17 -32.20 29.74
CA PHE A 992 15.87 -32.88 28.49
C PHE A 992 14.64 -32.30 27.77
N SER A 993 13.64 -31.78 28.48
CA SER A 993 12.43 -31.19 27.88
C SER A 993 12.73 -29.91 27.10
N TYR A 994 13.71 -29.10 27.54
CA TYR A 994 14.19 -27.96 26.74
C TYR A 994 14.81 -28.36 25.39
N VAL A 995 15.33 -29.59 25.29
CA VAL A 995 15.97 -30.08 24.05
C VAL A 995 14.94 -30.81 23.17
N MET A 996 13.97 -31.50 23.78
CA MET A 996 12.91 -32.22 23.08
C MET A 996 11.55 -31.98 23.78
N PRO A 997 10.89 -30.81 23.53
CA PRO A 997 9.65 -30.43 24.21
C PRO A 997 8.52 -31.44 24.00
N ALA A 998 8.47 -32.05 22.81
CA ALA A 998 7.49 -33.06 22.42
C ALA A 998 7.48 -34.35 23.29
N PHE A 999 8.42 -34.50 24.22
CA PHE A 999 8.45 -35.60 25.18
C PHE A 999 7.95 -35.23 26.57
N GLY A 1000 7.70 -33.95 26.85
CA GLY A 1000 7.22 -33.46 28.14
C GLY A 1000 8.05 -33.96 29.34
N LEU A 1001 7.48 -33.78 30.53
CA LEU A 1001 8.04 -34.28 31.79
C LEU A 1001 7.50 -35.69 32.14
N GLY A 1002 6.29 -36.05 31.69
CA GLY A 1002 5.67 -37.37 31.89
C GLY A 1002 6.31 -38.52 31.10
N ALA A 1003 5.93 -39.77 31.35
CA ALA A 1003 6.32 -40.88 30.47
C ALA A 1003 5.73 -40.76 29.05
N VAL A 1004 6.31 -41.54 28.14
CA VAL A 1004 6.07 -41.39 26.70
C VAL A 1004 5.69 -42.75 26.14
N GLU A 1005 4.54 -42.82 25.48
CA GLU A 1005 4.09 -44.02 24.78
C GLU A 1005 5.13 -44.49 23.75
N PRO A 1006 5.35 -45.81 23.54
CA PRO A 1006 6.36 -46.32 22.61
C PRO A 1006 6.24 -45.78 21.18
N GLY A 1007 5.04 -45.40 20.75
CA GLY A 1007 4.79 -44.79 19.43
C GLY A 1007 5.17 -43.31 19.34
N THR A 1008 5.10 -42.57 20.46
CA THR A 1008 5.38 -41.13 20.52
C THR A 1008 6.87 -40.83 20.34
N VAL A 1009 7.76 -41.68 20.90
CA VAL A 1009 9.20 -41.59 20.65
C VAL A 1009 9.54 -41.70 19.16
N VAL A 1010 8.84 -42.58 18.44
CA VAL A 1010 9.04 -42.76 17.01
C VAL A 1010 8.52 -41.57 16.20
N LYS A 1011 7.43 -40.94 16.62
CA LYS A 1011 6.88 -39.74 15.96
C LYS A 1011 7.77 -38.51 16.15
N ALA A 1012 8.27 -38.28 17.36
CA ALA A 1012 9.01 -37.06 17.70
C ALA A 1012 10.53 -37.15 17.50
N TYR A 1013 11.14 -38.34 17.62
CA TYR A 1013 12.59 -38.52 17.45
C TYR A 1013 12.99 -39.51 16.34
N GLY A 1014 12.01 -40.09 15.66
CA GLY A 1014 12.23 -41.06 14.58
C GLY A 1014 12.56 -42.47 15.08
N THR A 1015 12.66 -43.42 14.16
CA THR A 1015 13.01 -44.82 14.49
C THR A 1015 14.49 -44.98 14.84
N THR A 1016 14.85 -46.07 15.54
CA THR A 1016 16.25 -46.39 15.79
C THR A 1016 17.02 -46.59 14.48
N ALA A 1017 18.18 -45.94 14.32
CA ALA A 1017 19.14 -46.06 13.20
C ALA A 1017 19.29 -47.46 12.60
N ARG A 1018 19.27 -48.51 13.43
CA ARG A 1018 19.25 -49.92 13.02
C ARG A 1018 18.35 -50.74 13.96
N PRO A 1019 17.71 -51.82 13.49
CA PRO A 1019 16.87 -52.66 14.34
C PRO A 1019 17.71 -53.52 15.30
N PHE A 1020 17.13 -53.93 16.43
CA PHE A 1020 17.80 -54.78 17.42
C PHE A 1020 17.59 -56.27 17.16
N ILE A 1021 18.69 -57.05 17.23
CA ILE A 1021 18.59 -58.50 17.24
C ILE A 1021 18.15 -59.01 18.62
N THR A 1022 17.14 -59.89 18.63
CA THR A 1022 16.65 -60.49 19.88
C THR A 1022 17.69 -61.45 20.48
N ARG A 1023 17.68 -61.60 21.81
CA ARG A 1023 18.55 -62.56 22.53
C ARG A 1023 18.47 -63.97 21.93
N LYS A 1024 17.24 -64.44 21.65
CA LYS A 1024 16.96 -65.76 21.07
C LYS A 1024 17.59 -65.92 19.69
N ASN A 1025 17.54 -64.89 18.85
CA ASN A 1025 18.11 -64.94 17.50
C ASN A 1025 19.64 -64.81 17.52
N LEU A 1026 20.19 -63.97 18.39
CA LEU A 1026 21.64 -63.85 18.58
C LEU A 1026 22.25 -65.18 19.06
N LEU A 1027 21.60 -65.86 20.00
CA LEU A 1027 22.02 -67.19 20.48
C LEU A 1027 21.78 -68.32 19.47
N LYS A 1028 20.93 -68.14 18.45
CA LYS A 1028 20.77 -69.11 17.35
C LYS A 1028 21.86 -68.98 16.30
N ILE A 1029 22.34 -67.76 16.05
CA ILE A 1029 23.51 -67.50 15.18
C ILE A 1029 24.76 -68.18 15.74
N ALA A 1030 24.81 -68.41 17.06
CA ALA A 1030 25.87 -69.13 17.76
C ALA A 1030 25.91 -70.66 17.51
N GLY A 1031 24.92 -71.25 16.84
CA GLY A 1031 24.86 -72.67 16.49
C GLY A 1031 24.12 -73.56 17.51
N PRO A 1032 23.50 -74.67 17.08
CA PRO A 1032 22.56 -75.45 17.92
C PRO A 1032 23.19 -76.40 18.95
N ASN A 1033 24.53 -76.49 19.06
CA ASN A 1033 25.23 -77.40 19.98
C ASN A 1033 26.33 -76.70 20.82
N ALA A 1034 26.05 -75.50 21.33
CA ALA A 1034 26.93 -74.87 22.32
C ALA A 1034 26.50 -75.30 23.74
N ASP A 1035 27.19 -76.30 24.30
CA ASP A 1035 27.24 -76.49 25.76
C ASP A 1035 27.59 -75.14 26.43
N ALA A 1036 27.04 -74.89 27.62
CA ALA A 1036 27.09 -73.63 28.37
C ALA A 1036 28.50 -73.11 28.77
N ARG A 1037 29.57 -73.58 28.11
CA ARG A 1037 30.96 -73.13 28.28
C ARG A 1037 31.74 -72.91 26.98
N ALA A 1038 31.20 -73.19 25.79
CA ALA A 1038 31.86 -72.87 24.52
C ALA A 1038 31.38 -71.51 24.00
N LYS A 1039 32.13 -70.44 24.33
CA LYS A 1039 31.89 -69.10 23.77
C LYS A 1039 32.29 -69.10 22.29
N LEU A 1040 31.60 -68.32 21.45
CA LEU A 1040 32.01 -68.21 20.04
C LEU A 1040 33.40 -67.58 19.92
N ASP A 1041 34.26 -68.20 19.09
CA ASP A 1041 35.50 -67.61 18.60
C ASP A 1041 35.18 -66.69 17.40
N TRP A 1042 34.97 -65.42 17.69
CA TRP A 1042 34.66 -64.37 16.71
C TRP A 1042 35.91 -63.80 16.01
N SER A 1043 37.12 -64.32 16.27
CA SER A 1043 38.39 -63.81 15.70
C SER A 1043 38.52 -63.95 14.18
N LYS A 1044 37.51 -64.53 13.50
CA LYS A 1044 37.48 -64.81 12.06
C LYS A 1044 36.49 -63.95 11.24
N MET A 1045 35.80 -62.98 11.83
CA MET A 1045 34.95 -62.03 11.07
C MET A 1045 35.66 -60.68 10.86
N LYS A 1046 35.76 -60.28 9.60
CA LYS A 1046 36.25 -58.97 9.16
C LYS A 1046 35.33 -57.86 9.69
N THR A 1047 35.95 -56.79 10.18
CA THR A 1047 35.33 -55.49 10.45
C THR A 1047 34.55 -54.98 9.22
N PRO A 1048 33.65 -53.98 9.38
CA PRO A 1048 33.14 -53.22 8.24
C PRO A 1048 34.31 -52.81 7.31
N SER A 1049 34.08 -52.87 6.01
CA SER A 1049 35.13 -52.78 5.00
C SER A 1049 35.97 -51.49 5.18
N PRO A 1050 37.28 -51.50 4.87
CA PRO A 1050 38.06 -50.27 4.83
C PRO A 1050 37.45 -49.18 3.93
N ALA A 1051 36.62 -49.56 2.95
CA ALA A 1051 35.88 -48.63 2.10
C ALA A 1051 34.81 -47.85 2.88
N THR A 1052 34.01 -48.50 3.73
CA THR A 1052 32.97 -47.82 4.54
C THR A 1052 33.57 -46.86 5.56
N LEU A 1053 34.71 -47.20 6.18
CA LEU A 1053 35.42 -46.27 7.08
C LEU A 1053 36.09 -45.09 6.33
N LEU A 1054 36.53 -45.30 5.09
CA LEU A 1054 37.13 -44.26 4.24
C LEU A 1054 36.06 -43.31 3.67
N GLU A 1055 34.85 -43.79 3.41
CA GLU A 1055 33.74 -43.04 2.84
C GLU A 1055 33.09 -42.12 3.90
N SER A 1056 32.90 -42.59 5.14
CA SER A 1056 32.48 -41.75 6.27
C SER A 1056 33.53 -40.66 6.61
N ALA A 1057 34.82 -40.98 6.53
CA ALA A 1057 35.91 -40.02 6.75
C ALA A 1057 35.97 -38.94 5.65
N LYS A 1058 35.67 -39.30 4.39
CA LYS A 1058 35.59 -38.35 3.27
C LYS A 1058 34.35 -37.46 3.36
N LEU A 1059 33.19 -37.99 3.76
CA LEU A 1059 31.98 -37.19 3.98
C LEU A 1059 32.21 -36.12 5.06
N ALA A 1060 32.87 -36.51 6.17
CA ALA A 1060 33.20 -35.62 7.28
C ALA A 1060 34.14 -34.47 6.91
N GLN A 1061 35.13 -34.72 6.04
CA GLN A 1061 36.02 -33.65 5.55
C GLN A 1061 35.33 -32.72 4.55
N THR A 1062 34.39 -33.22 3.75
CA THR A 1062 33.72 -32.42 2.70
C THR A 1062 32.70 -31.43 3.30
N GLN A 1063 31.97 -31.83 4.34
CA GLN A 1063 30.97 -30.97 5.00
C GLN A 1063 31.57 -29.92 5.96
N ALA A 1064 32.72 -30.21 6.59
CA ALA A 1064 33.42 -29.22 7.41
C ALA A 1064 33.96 -28.03 6.59
N GLY A 1065 34.21 -28.21 5.29
CA GLY A 1065 34.65 -27.15 4.38
C GLY A 1065 33.55 -26.22 3.86
N GLN A 1066 32.27 -26.58 4.00
CA GLN A 1066 31.15 -25.82 3.38
C GLN A 1066 30.57 -24.68 4.25
N LYS A 1067 30.99 -24.52 5.52
CA LYS A 1067 30.50 -23.44 6.40
C LYS A 1067 31.07 -22.03 6.14
N ASN A 1068 31.88 -21.84 5.09
CA ASN A 1068 32.45 -20.52 4.74
C ASN A 1068 31.89 -19.88 3.46
N THR A 1069 30.76 -20.34 2.92
CA THR A 1069 30.12 -19.68 1.77
C THR A 1069 28.59 -19.70 1.87
N CYS A 1070 28.02 -18.77 2.63
CA CYS A 1070 26.64 -18.34 2.41
C CYS A 1070 26.68 -17.13 1.46
N ARG A 1071 26.48 -17.37 0.17
CA ARG A 1071 26.14 -16.33 -0.81
C ARG A 1071 24.95 -16.83 -1.63
N ARG A 1072 23.90 -16.01 -1.60
CA ARG A 1072 22.65 -16.04 -2.38
C ARG A 1072 22.72 -16.75 -3.73
N ARG A 1073 21.68 -17.54 -4.07
CA ARG A 1073 20.92 -17.39 -5.33
C ARG A 1073 19.62 -18.21 -5.33
N PHE A 1074 18.59 -17.54 -5.86
CA PHE A 1074 17.20 -17.95 -6.13
C PHE A 1074 17.06 -19.15 -7.08
N GLY A 1075 15.94 -19.88 -6.94
CA GLY A 1075 15.24 -20.53 -8.05
C GLY A 1075 14.78 -21.98 -7.81
N GLN A 1076 13.47 -22.14 -7.68
CA GLN A 1076 12.65 -23.36 -7.83
C GLN A 1076 12.64 -24.42 -6.70
N GLN A 1077 11.47 -24.48 -6.05
CA GLN A 1077 10.81 -25.62 -5.40
C GLN A 1077 11.67 -26.82 -4.98
N ALA A 1078 11.90 -26.96 -3.66
CA ALA A 1078 11.65 -28.20 -2.93
C ALA A 1078 11.74 -27.95 -1.42
N ILE A 1079 10.58 -28.13 -0.77
CA ILE A 1079 10.30 -28.62 0.59
C ILE A 1079 11.52 -28.98 1.47
N ALA A 1080 11.52 -28.37 2.66
CA ALA A 1080 12.11 -28.74 3.95
C ALA A 1080 13.65 -28.90 4.07
N CYS A 1081 14.25 -28.05 4.92
CA CYS A 1081 14.90 -28.53 6.15
C CYS A 1081 15.05 -27.41 7.17
#